data_AF-T2JQK4-F1
#
_entry.id   AF-T2JQK4-F1
#
_cell.length_a   1.000
_cell.length_b   1.000
_cell.length_c   1.000
_cell.angle_alpha   90.00
_cell.angle_beta   90.00
_cell.angle_gamma   90.00
#
_symmetry.space_group_name_H-M   'P 1'
#
loop_
_entity.id
_entity.type
_entity.pdbx_description
1 polymer ?
#
loop_
_entity_poly.entity_id
_entity_poly.type
_entity_poly.pdbx_seq_one_letter_code
_entity_poly.pdbx_strand_id
1 'polypeptide(L)'
;MSGKTKEYITGASGCSRPTFDKFLGGKNIDKQKFIAICEALKLKWTDIAEIESSDRIQLQGKVINELVEEIRESIEDSLEKECGTMRVLDMSRPIELNDIYTQVNILEKIIGRRGFNLDELFQNCNLEKDEFDRFGLNKITQERVLGLDAVNEHDKLMILGKPGVGKTTFLKYLAIQCNRGEFAATKIPIFIPLKKYAETENSPYLSSYMIKWFEDCKITNASEKLERILTEGRGLILLDGLDEVREEDSERVIRNIESFYSRYDKNKFAVTCRIAAKEYTFTQFTEVEVADFDDEQIKTFVNSWFKIKQLTDYPKHFLEQIENNPTIKELGNNPLLLTLLCLEFEDSGNFPSDRADLYARATNTLLRKWDNKRNIYRDQVYKELTPKRKEGLLSQIAFKTFDKKEYFFKQRTIESYIGEYICNLHTAPKEQTDLDIDSQAVLKSIEAQHGLLVERARGIYSFSHLIFQEYFTARKIASISNPKELETALIDLADHVFEKRWKEVFLLTATLLEPADRLLSLMKRNIDQFLANETRLQEYLVWVRDKSNSVEADQKIAAIREFYYSLHPSLDHDRNFSLYLDLYLSLYLSCDFSQDINLKLLDLSPDLNSAIKHCLDRKLREILQQLQQQLPDRDLDREIKKQWWKNNGATWKNELRQAMIKYRNIGHEWNFNQQQIELLKQYLTANKLLMECLNSECYVSREVREEIEDSLFLPFADLNYD
;
A
#
# COMPACT_ATOMS: atom_id res chain seq x y z
N MET A 1 15.63 2.28 -77.02
CA MET A 1 15.00 3.34 -77.85
C MET A 1 13.91 2.71 -78.69
N SER A 2 12.63 2.94 -78.38
CA SER A 2 11.58 2.69 -79.37
C SER A 2 11.58 3.88 -80.32
N GLY A 3 11.71 3.66 -81.63
CA GLY A 3 11.79 4.70 -82.66
C GLY A 3 10.46 5.43 -82.90
N LYS A 4 9.79 5.87 -81.83
CA LYS A 4 8.56 6.64 -81.89
C LYS A 4 8.90 8.09 -82.23
N THR A 5 8.29 8.63 -83.27
CA THR A 5 8.46 10.03 -83.66
C THR A 5 7.93 10.97 -82.58
N LYS A 6 8.58 12.12 -82.43
CA LYS A 6 8.21 13.17 -81.46
C LYS A 6 6.74 13.58 -81.57
N GLU A 7 6.20 13.58 -82.77
CA GLU A 7 4.79 13.85 -83.08
C GLU A 7 3.84 12.80 -82.51
N TYR A 8 4.19 11.52 -82.62
CA TYR A 8 3.40 10.42 -82.09
C TYR A 8 3.28 10.50 -80.56
N ILE A 9 4.37 10.83 -79.87
CA ILE A 9 4.37 10.89 -78.40
C ILE A 9 3.60 12.10 -77.89
N THR A 10 3.72 13.26 -78.54
CA THR A 10 2.92 14.45 -78.19
C THR A 10 1.42 14.24 -78.41
N GLY A 11 1.04 13.50 -79.47
CA GLY A 11 -0.35 13.13 -79.72
C GLY A 11 -0.90 12.11 -78.71
N ALA A 12 -0.13 11.06 -78.40
CA ALA A 12 -0.54 10.01 -77.47
C ALA A 12 -0.60 10.44 -76.00
N SER A 13 0.23 11.41 -75.60
CA SER A 13 0.26 11.94 -74.22
C SER A 13 -0.59 13.19 -74.00
N GLY A 14 -1.26 13.70 -75.04
CA GLY A 14 -2.03 14.96 -74.97
C GLY A 14 -1.19 16.21 -74.66
N CYS A 15 0.13 16.11 -74.78
CA CYS A 15 1.07 17.16 -74.37
C CYS A 15 1.56 18.00 -75.56
N SER A 16 1.77 19.30 -75.34
CA SER A 16 2.32 20.19 -76.37
C SER A 16 3.79 19.88 -76.65
N ARG A 17 4.25 20.11 -77.90
CA ARG A 17 5.66 19.94 -78.30
C ARG A 17 6.66 20.63 -77.34
N PRO A 18 6.44 21.87 -76.87
CA PRO A 18 7.33 22.50 -75.89
C PRO A 18 7.39 21.78 -74.55
N THR A 19 6.31 21.13 -74.13
CA THR A 19 6.26 20.35 -72.87
C THR A 19 7.09 19.07 -73.00
N PHE A 20 6.98 18.38 -74.14
CA PHE A 20 7.78 17.19 -74.42
C PHE A 20 9.28 17.52 -74.57
N ASP A 21 9.61 18.70 -75.11
CA ASP A 21 11.01 19.17 -75.16
C ASP A 21 11.58 19.50 -73.78
N LYS A 22 10.75 20.05 -72.87
CA LYS A 22 11.15 20.22 -71.46
C LYS A 22 11.38 18.88 -70.77
N PHE A 23 10.55 17.86 -71.04
CA PHE A 23 10.74 16.50 -70.53
C PHE A 23 12.08 15.90 -70.97
N LEU A 24 12.39 15.93 -72.28
CA LEU A 24 13.66 15.42 -72.80
C LEU A 24 14.86 16.21 -72.30
N GLY A 25 14.68 17.50 -72.03
CA GLY A 25 15.71 18.40 -71.51
C GLY A 25 15.87 18.38 -69.98
N GLY A 26 15.19 17.49 -69.25
CA GLY A 26 15.27 17.39 -67.79
C GLY A 26 14.76 18.62 -67.04
N LYS A 27 13.84 19.40 -67.63
CA LYS A 27 13.28 20.61 -67.03
C LYS A 27 11.94 20.31 -66.35
N ASN A 28 11.61 21.09 -65.32
CA ASN A 28 10.34 20.96 -64.60
C ASN A 28 9.13 21.04 -65.54
N ILE A 29 8.25 20.05 -65.40
CA ILE A 29 6.96 19.97 -66.07
C ILE A 29 5.89 19.51 -65.08
N ASP A 30 4.63 19.80 -65.42
CA ASP A 30 3.47 19.37 -64.64
C ASP A 30 3.43 17.84 -64.46
N LYS A 31 3.07 17.38 -63.25
CA LYS A 31 3.08 15.96 -62.84
C LYS A 31 2.19 15.08 -63.72
N GLN A 32 0.99 15.55 -64.07
CA GLN A 32 0.06 14.76 -64.90
C GLN A 32 0.61 14.60 -66.31
N LYS A 33 1.24 15.66 -66.84
CA LYS A 33 1.91 15.62 -68.15
C LYS A 33 3.17 14.75 -68.15
N PHE A 34 3.94 14.73 -67.06
CA PHE A 34 5.09 13.85 -66.88
C PHE A 34 4.69 12.38 -66.92
N ILE A 35 3.67 12.00 -66.14
CA ILE A 35 3.15 10.63 -66.09
C ILE A 35 2.64 10.20 -67.47
N ALA A 36 1.83 11.04 -68.14
CA ALA A 36 1.30 10.74 -69.47
C ALA A 36 2.40 10.53 -70.53
N ILE A 37 3.49 11.30 -70.47
CA ILE A 37 4.65 11.12 -71.36
C ILE A 37 5.39 9.81 -71.05
N CYS A 38 5.60 9.48 -69.77
CA CYS A 38 6.22 8.22 -69.34
C CYS A 38 5.39 7.01 -69.78
N GLU A 39 4.06 7.05 -69.64
CA GLU A 39 3.16 5.99 -70.10
C GLU A 39 3.23 5.79 -71.62
N ALA A 40 3.20 6.89 -72.39
CA ALA A 40 3.34 6.84 -73.86
C ALA A 40 4.68 6.23 -74.31
N LEU A 41 5.73 6.44 -73.51
CA LEU A 41 7.07 5.89 -73.69
C LEU A 41 7.27 4.49 -73.08
N LYS A 42 6.27 3.95 -72.37
CA LYS A 42 6.34 2.71 -71.58
C LYS A 42 7.47 2.72 -70.54
N LEU A 43 7.67 3.85 -69.88
CA LEU A 43 8.62 4.04 -68.79
C LEU A 43 7.86 4.12 -67.46
N LYS A 44 8.40 3.52 -66.40
CA LYS A 44 7.90 3.75 -65.04
C LYS A 44 8.33 5.15 -64.59
N TRP A 45 7.38 6.04 -64.38
CA TRP A 45 7.66 7.44 -64.06
C TRP A 45 8.40 7.60 -62.71
N THR A 46 8.19 6.66 -61.78
CA THR A 46 8.86 6.61 -60.47
C THR A 46 10.38 6.45 -60.57
N ASP A 47 10.86 5.84 -61.65
CA ASP A 47 12.27 5.49 -61.82
C ASP A 47 13.07 6.67 -62.44
N ILE A 48 12.37 7.71 -62.90
CA ILE A 48 12.92 8.82 -63.69
C ILE A 48 12.68 10.18 -63.00
N ALA A 49 11.67 10.28 -62.14
CA ALA A 49 11.32 11.55 -61.51
C ALA A 49 12.31 11.95 -60.39
N GLU A 50 13.04 13.05 -60.61
CA GLU A 50 13.70 13.82 -59.55
C GLU A 50 12.65 14.70 -58.84
N ILE A 51 11.85 14.07 -57.97
CA ILE A 51 10.87 14.76 -57.13
C ILE A 51 11.61 15.62 -56.08
N GLU A 52 11.18 16.87 -55.87
CA GLU A 52 11.69 17.76 -54.82
C GLU A 52 11.68 17.07 -53.43
N SER A 53 12.69 17.37 -52.61
CA SER A 53 12.98 16.64 -51.36
C SER A 53 11.81 16.64 -50.36
N SER A 54 10.97 17.68 -50.35
CA SER A 54 9.79 17.78 -49.48
C SER A 54 8.71 16.75 -49.81
N ASP A 55 8.47 16.48 -51.09
CA ASP A 55 7.46 15.53 -51.55
C ASP A 55 7.93 14.08 -51.36
N ARG A 56 9.24 13.81 -51.48
CA ARG A 56 9.82 12.50 -51.13
C ARG A 56 9.68 12.19 -49.65
N ILE A 57 9.91 13.17 -48.77
CA ILE A 57 9.75 13.01 -47.31
C ILE A 57 8.27 12.77 -46.96
N GLN A 58 7.33 13.48 -47.58
CA GLN A 58 5.90 13.23 -47.38
C GLN A 58 5.45 11.84 -47.87
N LEU A 59 5.92 11.41 -49.04
CA LEU A 59 5.63 10.07 -49.58
C LEU A 59 6.23 8.97 -48.70
N GLN A 60 7.48 9.10 -48.27
CA GLN A 60 8.12 8.14 -47.36
C GLN A 60 7.39 8.09 -45.99
N GLY A 61 7.02 9.26 -45.46
CA GLY A 61 6.25 9.39 -44.22
C GLY A 61 4.88 8.73 -44.31
N LYS A 62 4.20 8.83 -45.45
CA LYS A 62 2.91 8.16 -45.67
C LYS A 62 3.06 6.63 -45.71
N VAL A 63 4.07 6.13 -46.42
CA VAL A 63 4.32 4.69 -46.55
C VAL A 63 4.70 4.06 -45.21
N ILE A 64 5.47 4.75 -44.36
CA ILE A 64 5.81 4.19 -43.03
C ILE A 64 4.60 4.17 -42.10
N ASN A 65 3.73 5.19 -42.15
CA ASN A 65 2.52 5.19 -41.34
C ASN A 65 1.55 4.08 -41.78
N GLU A 66 1.40 3.84 -43.09
CA GLU A 66 0.63 2.70 -43.62
C GLU A 66 1.21 1.36 -43.13
N LEU A 67 2.54 1.23 -43.09
CA LEU A 67 3.21 0.05 -42.54
C LEU A 67 3.00 -0.13 -41.02
N VAL A 68 2.98 0.97 -40.26
CA VAL A 68 2.71 0.94 -38.81
C VAL A 68 1.30 0.40 -38.55
N GLU A 69 0.30 0.89 -39.28
CA GLU A 69 -1.09 0.41 -39.15
C GLU A 69 -1.23 -1.05 -39.59
N GLU A 70 -0.63 -1.44 -40.72
CA GLU A 70 -0.62 -2.84 -41.19
C GLU A 70 -0.04 -3.79 -40.12
N ILE A 71 1.04 -3.38 -39.46
CA ILE A 71 1.67 -4.21 -38.42
C ILE A 71 0.81 -4.23 -37.16
N ARG A 72 0.22 -3.09 -36.73
CA ARG A 72 -0.67 -3.03 -35.57
C ARG A 72 -1.86 -3.97 -35.70
N GLU A 73 -2.51 -3.96 -36.86
CA GLU A 73 -3.58 -4.90 -37.19
C GLU A 73 -3.10 -6.35 -37.12
N SER A 74 -1.88 -6.63 -37.64
CA SER A 74 -1.33 -7.99 -37.67
C SER A 74 -0.95 -8.54 -36.29
N ILE A 75 -0.51 -7.67 -35.36
CA ILE A 75 -0.07 -8.08 -34.02
C ILE A 75 -1.18 -8.04 -32.95
N GLU A 76 -2.34 -7.44 -33.25
CA GLU A 76 -3.42 -7.18 -32.29
C GLU A 76 -3.83 -8.42 -31.49
N ASP A 77 -4.17 -9.51 -32.17
CA ASP A 77 -4.58 -10.78 -31.52
C ASP A 77 -3.49 -11.35 -30.59
N SER A 78 -2.24 -11.28 -31.04
CA SER A 78 -1.08 -11.77 -30.29
C SER A 78 -0.84 -10.92 -29.04
N LEU A 79 -0.95 -9.60 -29.20
CA LEU A 79 -0.76 -8.63 -28.14
C LEU A 79 -1.88 -8.67 -27.11
N GLU A 80 -3.14 -8.78 -27.51
CA GLU A 80 -4.27 -8.92 -26.57
C GLU A 80 -4.16 -10.25 -25.79
N LYS A 81 -3.69 -11.32 -26.41
CA LYS A 81 -3.42 -12.58 -25.70
C LYS A 81 -2.33 -12.46 -24.64
N GLU A 82 -1.26 -11.71 -24.91
CA GLU A 82 -0.10 -11.59 -24.01
C GLU A 82 -0.26 -10.45 -22.98
N CYS A 83 -0.91 -9.36 -23.35
CA CYS A 83 -1.01 -8.10 -22.59
C CYS A 83 -2.44 -7.72 -22.19
N GLY A 84 -3.48 -8.19 -22.89
CA GLY A 84 -4.86 -7.76 -22.73
C GLY A 84 -5.50 -8.15 -21.41
N THR A 85 -5.02 -9.23 -20.78
CA THR A 85 -5.58 -9.72 -19.51
C THR A 85 -4.55 -9.82 -18.39
N MET A 86 -5.05 -9.77 -17.16
CA MET A 86 -4.31 -10.00 -15.93
C MET A 86 -4.89 -11.15 -15.12
N ARG A 87 -3.98 -11.97 -14.59
CA ARG A 87 -4.31 -12.99 -13.59
C ARG A 87 -3.22 -13.00 -12.52
N VAL A 88 -3.60 -12.66 -11.30
CA VAL A 88 -2.70 -12.54 -10.14
C VAL A 88 -3.25 -13.41 -9.00
N LEU A 89 -2.40 -13.85 -8.06
CA LEU A 89 -2.83 -14.61 -6.87
C LEU A 89 -3.75 -15.80 -7.20
N ASP A 90 -4.77 -16.09 -6.41
CA ASP A 90 -5.65 -17.24 -6.64
C ASP A 90 -6.87 -16.90 -7.49
N MET A 91 -6.80 -15.84 -8.32
CA MET A 91 -7.88 -15.47 -9.22
C MET A 91 -8.33 -16.66 -10.08
N SER A 92 -9.63 -16.97 -9.97
CA SER A 92 -10.28 -18.07 -10.68
C SER A 92 -10.38 -17.81 -12.19
N ARG A 93 -10.50 -16.54 -12.59
CA ARG A 93 -10.57 -16.10 -13.99
C ARG A 93 -9.67 -14.88 -14.23
N PRO A 94 -9.07 -14.75 -15.42
CA PRO A 94 -8.39 -13.51 -15.82
C PRO A 94 -9.39 -12.34 -15.92
N ILE A 95 -8.90 -11.12 -15.68
CA ILE A 95 -9.64 -9.87 -15.83
C ILE A 95 -9.01 -9.06 -16.97
N GLU A 96 -9.83 -8.37 -17.76
CA GLU A 96 -9.37 -7.44 -18.79
C GLU A 96 -8.55 -6.31 -18.17
N LEU A 97 -7.37 -6.05 -18.72
CA LEU A 97 -6.42 -5.09 -18.16
C LEU A 97 -7.01 -3.69 -18.11
N ASN A 98 -7.68 -3.24 -19.17
CA ASN A 98 -8.24 -1.89 -19.24
C ASN A 98 -9.37 -1.65 -18.23
N ASP A 99 -10.08 -2.70 -17.83
CA ASP A 99 -11.18 -2.57 -16.87
C ASP A 99 -10.69 -2.34 -15.45
N ILE A 100 -9.47 -2.81 -15.13
CA ILE A 100 -8.89 -2.76 -13.78
C ILE A 100 -7.67 -1.83 -13.67
N TYR A 101 -7.13 -1.37 -14.80
CA TYR A 101 -5.92 -0.56 -14.81
C TYR A 101 -6.13 0.74 -14.01
N THR A 102 -5.24 0.94 -13.05
CA THR A 102 -5.14 2.17 -12.27
C THR A 102 -3.83 2.84 -12.66
N GLN A 103 -3.90 4.13 -12.97
CA GLN A 103 -2.75 4.89 -13.45
C GLN A 103 -1.61 4.84 -12.44
N VAL A 104 -0.38 4.69 -12.93
CA VAL A 104 0.82 4.58 -12.09
C VAL A 104 1.48 5.94 -11.92
N ASN A 105 1.97 6.18 -10.71
CA ASN A 105 2.76 7.36 -10.37
C ASN A 105 4.24 7.00 -10.38
N ILE A 106 5.08 7.91 -10.86
CA ILE A 106 6.51 7.73 -11.00
C ILE A 106 7.26 8.81 -10.19
N LEU A 107 8.37 8.38 -9.59
CA LEU A 107 9.38 9.21 -8.95
C LEU A 107 10.57 9.30 -9.89
N GLU A 108 10.93 10.52 -10.28
CA GLU A 108 12.10 10.75 -11.15
C GLU A 108 13.43 10.47 -10.44
N LYS A 109 13.42 10.41 -9.11
CA LYS A 109 14.61 10.17 -8.29
C LYS A 109 14.44 8.92 -7.43
N ILE A 110 15.26 7.92 -7.69
CA ILE A 110 15.30 6.66 -6.93
C ILE A 110 15.55 6.94 -5.44
N ILE A 111 14.77 6.33 -4.55
CA ILE A 111 14.85 6.58 -3.10
C ILE A 111 16.12 5.94 -2.51
N GLY A 112 16.33 4.64 -2.76
CA GLY A 112 17.42 3.86 -2.15
C GLY A 112 18.83 4.34 -2.49
N ARG A 113 19.00 5.05 -3.61
CA ARG A 113 20.31 5.55 -4.06
C ARG A 113 20.71 6.91 -3.47
N ARG A 114 19.92 7.45 -2.55
CA ARG A 114 20.21 8.72 -1.91
C ARG A 114 21.19 8.56 -0.77
N GLY A 115 22.01 9.58 -0.58
CA GLY A 115 22.96 9.67 0.54
C GLY A 115 22.32 10.17 1.83
N PHE A 116 21.04 9.87 2.08
CA PHE A 116 20.41 10.26 3.33
C PHE A 116 21.06 9.49 4.50
N ASN A 117 21.31 10.19 5.60
CA ASN A 117 21.72 9.55 6.84
C ASN A 117 20.48 9.11 7.65
N LEU A 118 20.70 8.42 8.77
CA LEU A 118 19.60 7.93 9.63
C LEU A 118 18.73 9.10 10.14
N ASP A 119 19.34 10.17 10.64
CA ASP A 119 18.62 11.30 11.24
C ASP A 119 17.69 11.99 10.22
N GLU A 120 18.16 12.16 8.98
CA GLU A 120 17.36 12.69 7.87
C GLU A 120 16.17 11.77 7.52
N LEU A 121 16.34 10.44 7.59
CA LEU A 121 15.25 9.50 7.41
C LEU A 121 14.23 9.57 8.57
N PHE A 122 14.70 9.70 9.82
CA PHE A 122 13.84 9.85 10.99
C PHE A 122 12.97 11.12 10.92
N GLN A 123 13.57 12.24 10.51
CA GLN A 123 12.87 13.52 10.32
C GLN A 123 11.84 13.43 9.18
N ASN A 124 12.21 12.84 8.04
CA ASN A 124 11.31 12.73 6.88
C ASN A 124 10.13 11.79 7.13
N CYS A 125 10.29 10.76 7.96
CA CYS A 125 9.22 9.84 8.33
C CYS A 125 8.38 10.32 9.53
N ASN A 126 8.65 11.53 10.05
CA ASN A 126 7.91 12.18 11.13
C ASN A 126 7.89 11.32 12.42
N LEU A 127 8.99 10.64 12.73
CA LEU A 127 9.09 9.67 13.83
C LEU A 127 9.15 10.30 15.23
N GLU A 128 9.30 11.63 15.33
CA GLU A 128 9.50 12.36 16.59
C GLU A 128 8.20 12.81 17.29
N LYS A 129 7.04 12.71 16.64
CA LYS A 129 5.75 13.01 17.28
C LYS A 129 5.12 11.71 17.76
N ASP A 130 4.83 11.62 19.06
CA ASP A 130 4.10 10.52 19.74
C ASP A 130 2.68 10.20 19.17
N GLU A 131 2.33 10.78 18.03
CA GLU A 131 1.28 10.32 17.14
C GLU A 131 1.80 9.10 16.37
N PHE A 132 1.84 7.96 17.07
CA PHE A 132 2.12 6.63 16.51
C PHE A 132 1.02 6.15 15.53
N ASP A 133 0.35 7.07 14.84
CA ASP A 133 -0.60 6.77 13.77
C ASP A 133 0.18 6.59 12.46
N ARG A 134 0.96 5.50 12.50
CA ARG A 134 1.54 4.70 11.41
C ARG A 134 2.41 5.49 10.44
N PHE A 135 3.71 5.32 10.65
CA PHE A 135 4.83 6.00 10.03
C PHE A 135 4.68 6.29 8.54
N GLY A 136 5.12 7.47 8.15
CA GLY A 136 5.33 7.86 6.76
C GLY A 136 6.50 7.13 6.09
N LEU A 137 6.77 5.85 6.40
CA LEU A 137 7.73 5.02 5.64
C LEU A 137 7.42 5.01 4.13
N ASN A 138 6.15 5.32 3.78
CA ASN A 138 5.67 5.46 2.41
C ASN A 138 5.25 6.90 2.03
N LYS A 139 5.28 7.87 2.96
CA LYS A 139 4.94 9.29 2.67
C LYS A 139 6.13 9.95 1.99
N ILE A 140 6.25 9.70 0.71
CA ILE A 140 7.21 10.34 -0.16
C ILE A 140 6.72 11.78 -0.38
N THR A 141 7.39 12.76 0.22
CA THR A 141 7.17 14.21 0.07
C THR A 141 7.61 14.76 -1.30
N GLN A 142 7.70 13.91 -2.32
CA GLN A 142 8.27 14.26 -3.61
C GLN A 142 7.19 14.44 -4.65
N GLU A 143 7.50 15.28 -5.63
CA GLU A 143 6.69 15.46 -6.81
C GLU A 143 6.58 14.13 -7.55
N ARG A 144 5.34 13.69 -7.76
CA ARG A 144 4.99 12.48 -8.50
C ARG A 144 4.57 12.91 -9.89
N VAL A 145 5.12 12.26 -10.90
CA VAL A 145 4.69 12.44 -12.30
C VAL A 145 3.88 11.23 -12.74
N LEU A 146 2.94 11.43 -13.67
CA LEU A 146 2.16 10.31 -14.20
C LEU A 146 3.07 9.42 -15.05
N GLY A 147 2.88 8.11 -14.97
CA GLY A 147 3.75 7.17 -15.68
C GLY A 147 3.77 7.38 -17.20
N LEU A 148 2.62 7.73 -17.79
CA LEU A 148 2.51 8.06 -19.20
C LEU A 148 3.34 9.29 -19.58
N ASP A 149 3.38 10.30 -18.71
CA ASP A 149 4.14 11.53 -18.95
C ASP A 149 5.63 11.24 -18.96
N ALA A 150 6.12 10.45 -18.00
CA ALA A 150 7.53 10.03 -17.96
C ALA A 150 7.95 9.31 -19.26
N VAL A 151 7.13 8.38 -19.78
CA VAL A 151 7.44 7.63 -21.02
C VAL A 151 7.32 8.51 -22.27
N ASN A 152 6.50 9.56 -22.23
CA ASN A 152 6.46 10.56 -23.29
C ASN A 152 7.72 11.42 -23.30
N GLU A 153 8.15 11.89 -22.13
CA GLU A 153 9.30 12.78 -21.95
C GLU A 153 10.63 12.10 -22.32
N HIS A 154 10.82 10.85 -21.91
CA HIS A 154 12.08 10.14 -22.11
C HIS A 154 11.95 9.02 -23.16
N ASP A 155 12.89 8.96 -24.10
CA ASP A 155 12.90 7.91 -25.11
C ASP A 155 13.46 6.57 -24.60
N LYS A 156 14.26 6.58 -23.53
CA LYS A 156 14.86 5.38 -22.95
C LYS A 156 14.70 5.41 -21.44
N LEU A 157 13.80 4.58 -20.93
CA LEU A 157 13.47 4.51 -19.51
C LEU A 157 13.76 3.15 -18.89
N MET A 158 14.36 3.20 -17.71
CA MET A 158 14.52 2.07 -16.81
C MET A 158 13.56 2.26 -15.64
N ILE A 159 12.50 1.47 -15.62
CA ILE A 159 11.39 1.56 -14.66
C ILE A 159 11.67 0.58 -13.52
N LEU A 160 12.08 1.15 -12.39
CA LEU A 160 12.41 0.46 -11.16
C LEU A 160 11.22 0.44 -10.20
N GLY A 161 11.26 -0.45 -9.21
CA GLY A 161 10.28 -0.44 -8.12
C GLY A 161 10.22 -1.75 -7.35
N LYS A 162 9.49 -1.73 -6.23
CA LYS A 162 9.29 -2.91 -5.36
C LYS A 162 8.50 -4.02 -6.08
N PRO A 163 8.55 -5.27 -5.58
CA PRO A 163 7.64 -6.32 -6.03
C PRO A 163 6.16 -5.92 -5.85
N GLY A 164 5.31 -6.28 -6.81
CA GLY A 164 3.87 -6.02 -6.73
C GLY A 164 3.40 -4.60 -7.07
N VAL A 165 4.31 -3.63 -7.28
CA VAL A 165 3.96 -2.22 -7.56
C VAL A 165 3.36 -1.95 -8.95
N GLY A 166 3.23 -2.96 -9.81
CA GLY A 166 2.55 -2.83 -11.11
C GLY A 166 3.44 -2.53 -12.32
N LYS A 167 4.78 -2.70 -12.25
CA LYS A 167 5.69 -2.49 -13.40
C LYS A 167 5.30 -3.26 -14.67
N THR A 168 5.13 -4.58 -14.57
CA THR A 168 4.69 -5.43 -15.70
C THR A 168 3.33 -4.97 -16.23
N THR A 169 2.40 -4.66 -15.32
CA THR A 169 1.05 -4.16 -15.65
C THR A 169 1.12 -2.86 -16.44
N PHE A 170 2.02 -1.96 -16.06
CA PHE A 170 2.26 -0.71 -16.77
C PHE A 170 2.78 -0.94 -18.19
N LEU A 171 3.77 -1.81 -18.39
CA LEU A 171 4.27 -2.13 -19.74
C LEU A 171 3.19 -2.76 -20.62
N LYS A 172 2.41 -3.69 -20.08
CA LYS A 172 1.28 -4.29 -20.80
C LYS A 172 0.26 -3.23 -21.22
N TYR A 173 -0.05 -2.30 -20.32
CA TYR A 173 -0.96 -1.19 -20.61
C TYR A 173 -0.41 -0.30 -21.73
N LEU A 174 0.88 0.11 -21.66
CA LEU A 174 1.54 0.85 -22.73
C LEU A 174 1.46 0.13 -24.07
N ALA A 175 1.64 -1.19 -24.07
CA ALA A 175 1.57 -2.00 -25.29
C ALA A 175 0.18 -1.93 -25.93
N ILE A 176 -0.88 -2.19 -25.16
CA ILE A 176 -2.27 -2.16 -25.62
C ILE A 176 -2.67 -0.77 -26.12
N GLN A 177 -2.35 0.27 -25.34
CA GLN A 177 -2.66 1.66 -25.68
C GLN A 177 -1.89 2.12 -26.93
N CYS A 178 -0.66 1.64 -27.12
CA CYS A 178 0.12 1.88 -28.32
C CYS A 178 -0.51 1.21 -29.55
N ASN A 179 -0.98 -0.03 -29.43
CA ASN A 179 -1.63 -0.73 -30.53
C ASN A 179 -2.94 -0.06 -30.97
N ARG A 180 -3.69 0.49 -30.01
CA ARG A 180 -4.93 1.24 -30.26
C ARG A 180 -4.72 2.65 -30.81
N GLY A 181 -3.48 3.12 -30.87
CA GLY A 181 -3.16 4.49 -31.28
C GLY A 181 -3.50 5.56 -30.23
N GLU A 182 -3.89 5.16 -29.02
CA GLU A 182 -4.20 6.05 -27.89
C GLU A 182 -2.91 6.59 -27.22
N PHE A 183 -1.83 5.81 -27.30
CA PHE A 183 -0.49 6.19 -26.87
C PHE A 183 0.50 6.02 -28.01
N ALA A 184 1.53 6.87 -28.10
CA ALA A 184 2.60 6.76 -29.10
C ALA A 184 2.10 6.40 -30.51
N ALA A 185 1.07 7.10 -30.99
CA ALA A 185 0.23 6.74 -32.15
C ALA A 185 0.98 6.51 -33.48
N THR A 186 2.26 6.86 -33.57
CA THR A 186 3.12 6.64 -34.74
C THR A 186 4.08 5.46 -34.58
N LYS A 187 3.90 4.61 -33.56
CA LYS A 187 4.82 3.51 -33.23
C LYS A 187 4.07 2.19 -33.09
N ILE A 188 4.75 1.07 -33.33
CA ILE A 188 4.23 -0.26 -33.01
C ILE A 188 4.75 -0.72 -31.64
N PRO A 189 3.93 -1.36 -30.79
CA PRO A 189 4.40 -1.97 -29.55
C PRO A 189 5.12 -3.29 -29.84
N ILE A 190 6.27 -3.49 -29.18
CA ILE A 190 6.97 -4.77 -29.16
C ILE A 190 7.24 -5.13 -27.70
N PHE A 191 6.40 -6.01 -27.15
CA PHE A 191 6.50 -6.47 -25.76
C PHE A 191 7.29 -7.76 -25.66
N ILE A 192 8.34 -7.77 -24.85
CA ILE A 192 9.25 -8.90 -24.71
C ILE A 192 9.42 -9.22 -23.21
N PRO A 193 8.83 -10.32 -22.72
CA PRO A 193 9.19 -10.88 -21.42
C PRO A 193 10.64 -11.37 -21.47
N LEU A 194 11.55 -10.68 -20.78
CA LEU A 194 12.98 -10.95 -20.83
C LEU A 194 13.34 -12.34 -20.32
N LYS A 195 12.55 -12.88 -19.39
CA LYS A 195 12.68 -14.26 -18.94
C LYS A 195 12.47 -15.26 -20.08
N LYS A 196 11.39 -15.13 -20.84
CA LYS A 196 11.07 -16.00 -21.98
C LYS A 196 12.11 -15.87 -23.09
N TYR A 197 12.57 -14.64 -23.33
CA TYR A 197 13.67 -14.38 -24.26
C TYR A 197 14.98 -15.07 -23.82
N ALA A 198 15.34 -14.95 -22.53
CA ALA A 198 16.54 -15.57 -21.99
C ALA A 198 16.51 -17.09 -22.14
N GLU A 199 15.38 -17.72 -21.79
CA GLU A 199 15.17 -19.18 -21.82
C GLU A 199 14.96 -19.75 -23.26
N THR A 200 15.04 -18.92 -24.30
CA THR A 200 14.86 -19.38 -25.69
C THR A 200 16.06 -20.19 -26.19
N GLU A 201 15.78 -21.35 -26.81
CA GLU A 201 16.80 -22.22 -27.40
C GLU A 201 17.73 -21.48 -28.38
N ASN A 202 19.00 -21.89 -28.40
CA ASN A 202 20.08 -21.26 -29.19
C ASN A 202 20.40 -19.81 -28.83
N SER A 203 19.79 -19.25 -27.76
CA SER A 203 20.14 -17.93 -27.23
C SER A 203 20.20 -16.82 -28.29
N PRO A 204 19.11 -16.60 -29.07
CA PRO A 204 19.13 -15.71 -30.23
C PRO A 204 19.43 -14.26 -29.84
N TYR A 205 19.95 -13.48 -30.80
CA TYR A 205 19.96 -12.03 -30.68
C TYR A 205 18.53 -11.47 -30.61
N LEU A 206 18.37 -10.29 -30.00
CA LEU A 206 17.05 -9.70 -29.80
C LEU A 206 16.30 -9.46 -31.12
N SER A 207 17.01 -9.04 -32.18
CA SER A 207 16.43 -8.88 -33.52
C SER A 207 15.89 -10.20 -34.07
N SER A 208 16.64 -11.30 -33.96
CA SER A 208 16.21 -12.62 -34.43
C SER A 208 14.99 -13.12 -33.65
N TYR A 209 14.93 -12.84 -32.35
CA TYR A 209 13.76 -13.15 -31.53
C TYR A 209 12.51 -12.36 -31.99
N MET A 210 12.66 -11.07 -32.27
CA MET A 210 11.58 -10.21 -32.77
C MET A 210 11.12 -10.61 -34.18
N ILE A 211 12.04 -11.01 -35.08
CA ILE A 211 11.69 -11.51 -36.41
C ILE A 211 10.80 -12.75 -36.29
N LYS A 212 11.19 -13.72 -35.44
CA LYS A 212 10.38 -14.91 -35.22
C LYS A 212 8.99 -14.57 -34.67
N TRP A 213 8.91 -13.62 -33.74
CA TRP A 213 7.61 -13.14 -33.23
C TRP A 213 6.75 -12.50 -34.34
N PHE A 214 7.33 -11.73 -35.25
CA PHE A 214 6.63 -11.17 -36.42
C PHE A 214 6.13 -12.27 -37.36
N GLU A 215 6.94 -13.30 -37.59
CA GLU A 215 6.57 -14.48 -38.38
C GLU A 215 5.39 -15.24 -37.74
N ASP A 216 5.41 -15.41 -36.42
CA ASP A 216 4.31 -16.02 -35.65
C ASP A 216 3.02 -15.19 -35.76
N CYS A 217 3.14 -13.86 -35.88
CA CYS A 217 2.03 -12.95 -36.18
C CYS A 217 1.65 -12.90 -37.68
N LYS A 218 2.19 -13.82 -38.50
CA LYS A 218 1.91 -13.96 -39.94
C LYS A 218 2.31 -12.73 -40.77
N ILE A 219 3.25 -11.92 -40.29
CA ILE A 219 3.77 -10.77 -41.03
C ILE A 219 4.72 -11.27 -42.12
N THR A 220 4.36 -11.02 -43.38
CA THR A 220 5.22 -11.34 -44.53
C THR A 220 6.42 -10.40 -44.60
N ASN A 221 7.57 -10.90 -45.08
CA ASN A 221 8.84 -10.16 -45.11
C ASN A 221 9.20 -9.57 -43.73
N ALA A 222 8.96 -10.33 -42.66
CA ALA A 222 9.14 -9.92 -41.28
C ALA A 222 10.47 -9.21 -41.01
N SER A 223 11.58 -9.77 -41.51
CA SER A 223 12.91 -9.17 -41.36
C SER A 223 13.03 -7.78 -42.00
N GLU A 224 12.50 -7.58 -43.21
CA GLU A 224 12.59 -6.30 -43.92
C GLU A 224 11.69 -5.24 -43.26
N LYS A 225 10.46 -5.63 -42.91
CA LYS A 225 9.50 -4.76 -42.22
C LYS A 225 10.01 -4.34 -40.84
N LEU A 226 10.54 -5.29 -40.05
CA LEU A 226 11.11 -4.98 -38.74
C LEU A 226 12.31 -4.04 -38.87
N GLU A 227 13.27 -4.31 -39.78
CA GLU A 227 14.44 -3.45 -39.98
C GLU A 227 14.01 -2.03 -40.34
N ARG A 228 13.00 -1.89 -41.21
CA ARG A 228 12.46 -0.59 -41.59
C ARG A 228 11.82 0.14 -40.41
N ILE A 229 10.96 -0.52 -39.64
CA ILE A 229 10.32 0.05 -38.44
C ILE A 229 11.39 0.55 -37.45
N LEU A 230 12.38 -0.28 -37.15
CA LEU A 230 13.42 0.05 -36.18
C LEU A 230 14.32 1.19 -36.68
N THR A 231 14.70 1.19 -37.96
CA THR A 231 15.57 2.24 -38.55
C THR A 231 14.85 3.59 -38.62
N GLU A 232 13.54 3.59 -38.86
CA GLU A 232 12.71 4.80 -38.89
C GLU A 232 12.25 5.26 -37.49
N GLY A 233 12.64 4.54 -36.42
CA GLY A 233 12.30 4.91 -35.03
C GLY A 233 10.83 4.68 -34.69
N ARG A 234 10.16 3.74 -35.36
CA ARG A 234 8.73 3.46 -35.22
C ARG A 234 8.44 2.33 -34.23
N GLY A 235 9.42 1.87 -33.46
CA GLY A 235 9.25 0.90 -32.39
C GLY A 235 9.04 1.56 -31.02
N LEU A 236 8.10 1.01 -30.25
CA LEU A 236 8.01 1.11 -28.80
C LEU A 236 8.42 -0.25 -28.22
N ILE A 237 9.66 -0.35 -27.74
CA ILE A 237 10.28 -1.59 -27.27
C ILE A 237 10.11 -1.70 -25.76
N LEU A 238 9.33 -2.69 -25.32
CA LEU A 238 8.95 -2.88 -23.93
C LEU A 238 9.56 -4.19 -23.42
N LEU A 239 10.60 -4.08 -22.60
CA LEU A 239 11.36 -5.22 -22.09
C LEU A 239 11.01 -5.46 -20.61
N ASP A 240 10.24 -6.51 -20.34
CA ASP A 240 9.72 -6.77 -19.00
C ASP A 240 10.56 -7.80 -18.22
N GLY A 241 10.90 -7.47 -16.98
CA GLY A 241 11.43 -8.40 -15.99
C GLY A 241 12.92 -8.70 -16.16
N LEU A 242 13.78 -7.67 -16.24
CA LEU A 242 15.24 -7.90 -16.25
C LEU A 242 15.70 -8.57 -14.95
N ASP A 243 15.01 -8.31 -13.85
CA ASP A 243 15.18 -9.01 -12.58
C ASP A 243 14.60 -10.45 -12.55
N GLU A 244 14.16 -10.99 -13.68
CA GLU A 244 13.69 -12.39 -13.76
C GLU A 244 14.61 -13.29 -14.59
N VAL A 245 15.58 -12.68 -15.29
CA VAL A 245 16.60 -13.39 -16.07
C VAL A 245 17.53 -14.16 -15.13
N ARG A 246 17.90 -15.38 -15.50
CA ARG A 246 18.82 -16.21 -14.71
C ARG A 246 20.21 -15.59 -14.69
N GLU A 247 20.97 -15.84 -13.64
CA GLU A 247 22.33 -15.28 -13.53
C GLU A 247 23.23 -15.72 -14.70
N GLU A 248 23.14 -17.00 -15.10
CA GLU A 248 23.85 -17.59 -16.24
C GLU A 248 23.57 -16.89 -17.58
N ASP A 249 22.39 -16.28 -17.74
CA ASP A 249 21.96 -15.58 -18.96
C ASP A 249 22.12 -14.06 -18.88
N SER A 250 22.30 -13.51 -17.68
CA SER A 250 22.19 -12.08 -17.39
C SER A 250 23.15 -11.24 -18.26
N GLU A 251 24.44 -11.60 -18.29
CA GLU A 251 25.44 -10.86 -19.08
C GLU A 251 25.17 -10.89 -20.59
N ARG A 252 24.65 -12.01 -21.10
CA ARG A 252 24.29 -12.13 -22.52
C ARG A 252 23.11 -11.24 -22.84
N VAL A 253 22.06 -11.29 -22.03
CA VAL A 253 20.85 -10.49 -22.23
C VAL A 253 21.17 -9.00 -22.19
N ILE A 254 21.94 -8.54 -21.21
CA ILE A 254 22.37 -7.14 -21.10
C ILE A 254 23.13 -6.70 -22.35
N ARG A 255 24.17 -7.46 -22.75
CA ARG A 255 24.95 -7.15 -23.97
C ARG A 255 24.10 -7.10 -25.23
N ASN A 256 23.10 -7.98 -25.35
CA ASN A 256 22.18 -7.98 -26.47
C ASN A 256 21.26 -6.76 -26.47
N ILE A 257 20.74 -6.35 -25.31
CA ILE A 257 19.94 -5.13 -25.15
C ILE A 257 20.80 -3.90 -25.51
N GLU A 258 22.04 -3.83 -25.01
CA GLU A 258 22.99 -2.75 -25.29
C GLU A 258 23.32 -2.62 -26.77
N SER A 259 23.64 -3.74 -27.41
CA SER A 259 23.90 -3.79 -28.84
C SER A 259 22.67 -3.37 -29.65
N PHE A 260 21.48 -3.72 -29.17
CA PHE A 260 20.23 -3.42 -29.87
C PHE A 260 19.86 -1.93 -29.80
N TYR A 261 19.84 -1.31 -28.61
CA TYR A 261 19.51 0.12 -28.52
C TYR A 261 20.62 1.01 -29.10
N SER A 262 21.87 0.55 -29.13
CA SER A 262 22.97 1.26 -29.79
C SER A 262 22.81 1.27 -31.31
N ARG A 263 22.24 0.20 -31.90
CA ARG A 263 21.95 0.11 -33.33
C ARG A 263 20.69 0.87 -33.74
N TYR A 264 19.65 0.85 -32.91
CA TYR A 264 18.33 1.39 -33.22
C TYR A 264 17.89 2.46 -32.22
N ASP A 265 18.71 3.52 -32.10
CA ASP A 265 18.63 4.55 -31.06
C ASP A 265 17.40 5.46 -31.12
N LYS A 266 16.75 5.59 -32.28
CA LYS A 266 15.53 6.41 -32.51
C LYS A 266 14.24 5.80 -31.95
N ASN A 267 14.28 4.56 -31.47
CA ASN A 267 13.11 3.89 -30.92
C ASN A 267 12.88 4.28 -29.46
N LYS A 268 11.64 4.15 -28.99
CA LYS A 268 11.34 4.32 -27.56
C LYS A 268 11.58 2.99 -26.86
N PHE A 269 12.21 3.02 -25.69
CA PHE A 269 12.52 1.86 -24.87
C PHE A 269 12.01 2.05 -23.45
N ALA A 270 11.33 1.04 -22.92
CA ALA A 270 11.02 0.94 -21.50
C ALA A 270 11.44 -0.45 -21.01
N VAL A 271 12.31 -0.49 -20.00
CA VAL A 271 12.81 -1.72 -19.39
C VAL A 271 12.36 -1.76 -17.93
N THR A 272 11.80 -2.87 -17.46
CA THR A 272 11.46 -3.01 -16.04
C THR A 272 12.49 -3.83 -15.28
N CYS A 273 12.74 -3.42 -14.05
CA CYS A 273 13.57 -4.16 -13.12
C CYS A 273 13.13 -3.92 -11.67
N ARG A 274 13.43 -4.83 -10.75
CA ARG A 274 13.30 -4.56 -9.31
C ARG A 274 14.39 -3.57 -8.89
N ILE A 275 14.04 -2.64 -7.99
CA ILE A 275 14.98 -1.62 -7.47
C ILE A 275 16.21 -2.25 -6.78
N ALA A 276 16.00 -3.40 -6.14
CA ALA A 276 17.00 -4.17 -5.40
C ALA A 276 17.79 -5.17 -6.26
N ALA A 277 17.44 -5.31 -7.55
CA ALA A 277 18.21 -6.16 -8.44
C ALA A 277 19.55 -5.47 -8.77
N LYS A 278 20.60 -6.29 -8.98
CA LYS A 278 21.96 -5.94 -9.45
C LYS A 278 22.01 -4.60 -10.18
N GLU A 279 22.94 -3.71 -9.84
CA GLU A 279 23.10 -2.38 -10.47
C GLU A 279 23.34 -2.51 -11.98
N TYR A 280 22.28 -2.61 -12.78
CA TYR A 280 22.33 -2.59 -14.22
C TYR A 280 22.44 -1.13 -14.66
N THR A 281 23.66 -0.68 -14.96
CA THR A 281 23.88 0.71 -15.36
C THR A 281 23.81 0.81 -16.89
N PHE A 282 22.61 1.01 -17.44
CA PHE A 282 22.47 1.37 -18.85
C PHE A 282 22.73 2.88 -19.00
N THR A 283 23.90 3.24 -19.54
CA THR A 283 24.39 4.64 -19.58
C THR A 283 23.48 5.63 -20.33
N GLN A 284 22.59 5.15 -21.22
CA GLN A 284 21.67 6.00 -22.00
C GLN A 284 20.23 6.01 -21.47
N PHE A 285 19.95 5.31 -20.37
CA PHE A 285 18.60 5.21 -19.83
C PHE A 285 18.41 6.17 -18.68
N THR A 286 17.26 6.85 -18.67
CA THR A 286 16.79 7.57 -17.49
C THR A 286 16.14 6.57 -16.56
N GLU A 287 16.61 6.49 -15.31
CA GLU A 287 16.02 5.59 -14.33
C GLU A 287 14.95 6.32 -13.53
N VAL A 288 13.81 5.65 -13.36
CA VAL A 288 12.67 6.17 -12.62
C VAL A 288 12.12 5.07 -11.71
N GLU A 289 11.49 5.43 -10.61
CA GLU A 289 10.91 4.48 -9.65
C GLU A 289 9.39 4.57 -9.64
N VAL A 290 8.69 3.45 -9.74
CA VAL A 290 7.24 3.40 -9.59
C VAL A 290 6.88 3.61 -8.12
N ALA A 291 6.04 4.60 -7.85
CA ALA A 291 5.56 4.91 -6.52
C ALA A 291 4.46 3.94 -6.05
N ASP A 292 4.37 3.77 -4.73
CA ASP A 292 3.24 3.09 -4.09
C ASP A 292 1.93 3.87 -4.36
N PHE A 293 0.80 3.16 -4.35
CA PHE A 293 -0.52 3.78 -4.53
C PHE A 293 -0.81 4.82 -3.44
N ASP A 294 -1.42 5.93 -3.85
CA ASP A 294 -2.10 6.85 -2.95
C ASP A 294 -3.59 6.47 -2.75
N ASP A 295 -4.26 7.22 -1.88
CA ASP A 295 -5.65 6.98 -1.51
C ASP A 295 -6.61 7.05 -2.72
N GLU A 296 -6.35 7.91 -3.71
CA GLU A 296 -7.18 8.01 -4.92
C GLU A 296 -6.93 6.84 -5.88
N GLN A 297 -5.69 6.37 -6.00
CA GLN A 297 -5.37 5.16 -6.74
C GLN A 297 -5.99 3.91 -6.09
N ILE A 298 -5.94 3.78 -4.75
CA ILE A 298 -6.61 2.70 -4.02
C ILE A 298 -8.11 2.73 -4.30
N LYS A 299 -8.74 3.89 -4.16
CA LYS A 299 -10.17 4.07 -4.43
C LYS A 299 -10.53 3.72 -5.87
N THR A 300 -9.72 4.14 -6.85
CA THR A 300 -9.93 3.81 -8.26
C THR A 300 -9.86 2.30 -8.48
N PHE A 301 -8.82 1.65 -7.97
CA PHE A 301 -8.62 0.21 -8.10
C PHE A 301 -9.78 -0.59 -7.47
N VAL A 302 -10.16 -0.25 -6.24
CA VAL A 302 -11.24 -0.91 -5.49
C VAL A 302 -12.59 -0.78 -6.22
N ASN A 303 -12.92 0.42 -6.70
CA ASN A 303 -14.16 0.64 -7.46
C ASN A 303 -14.18 -0.18 -8.74
N SER A 304 -13.09 -0.17 -9.51
CA SER A 304 -12.98 -0.96 -10.74
C SER A 304 -13.08 -2.46 -10.46
N TRP A 305 -12.38 -2.94 -9.43
CA TRP A 305 -12.35 -4.36 -9.04
C TRP A 305 -13.76 -4.91 -8.79
N PHE A 306 -14.49 -4.29 -7.86
CA PHE A 306 -15.81 -4.77 -7.48
C PHE A 306 -16.89 -4.47 -8.53
N LYS A 307 -16.71 -3.44 -9.37
CA LYS A 307 -17.57 -3.19 -10.52
C LYS A 307 -17.53 -4.34 -11.54
N ILE A 308 -16.33 -4.85 -11.85
CA ILE A 308 -16.15 -6.01 -12.76
C ILE A 308 -16.85 -7.25 -12.21
N LYS A 309 -16.85 -7.40 -10.88
CA LYS A 309 -17.52 -8.48 -10.15
C LYS A 309 -19.03 -8.28 -9.95
N GLN A 310 -19.58 -7.14 -10.37
CA GLN A 310 -20.98 -6.75 -10.20
C GLN A 310 -21.41 -6.64 -8.72
N LEU A 311 -20.48 -6.26 -7.84
CA LEU A 311 -20.68 -6.08 -6.40
C LEU A 311 -20.75 -4.59 -6.07
N THR A 312 -21.92 -3.96 -6.22
CA THR A 312 -22.05 -2.49 -6.21
C THR A 312 -21.89 -1.84 -4.84
N ASP A 313 -22.23 -2.54 -3.76
CA ASP A 313 -22.15 -1.99 -2.38
C ASP A 313 -20.79 -2.24 -1.71
N TYR A 314 -20.01 -3.19 -2.24
CA TYR A 314 -18.72 -3.62 -1.68
C TYR A 314 -17.65 -2.53 -1.71
N PRO A 315 -17.45 -1.72 -2.77
CA PRO A 315 -16.44 -0.67 -2.77
C PRO A 315 -16.59 0.29 -1.60
N LYS A 316 -17.84 0.69 -1.30
CA LYS A 316 -18.13 1.63 -0.22
C LYS A 316 -17.76 1.01 1.13
N HIS A 317 -18.23 -0.20 1.41
CA HIS A 317 -17.93 -0.90 2.66
C HIS A 317 -16.44 -1.21 2.82
N PHE A 318 -15.76 -1.60 1.73
CA PHE A 318 -14.33 -1.84 1.73
C PHE A 318 -13.55 -0.58 2.12
N LEU A 319 -13.87 0.56 1.49
CA LEU A 319 -13.20 1.83 1.76
C LEU A 319 -13.51 2.34 3.17
N GLU A 320 -14.75 2.21 3.65
CA GLU A 320 -15.09 2.53 5.04
C GLU A 320 -14.28 1.69 6.05
N GLN A 321 -14.14 0.38 5.81
CA GLN A 321 -13.37 -0.48 6.71
C GLN A 321 -11.86 -0.22 6.64
N ILE A 322 -11.30 0.09 5.45
CA ILE A 322 -9.88 0.37 5.30
C ILE A 322 -9.49 1.71 5.95
N GLU A 323 -10.37 2.72 5.86
CA GLU A 323 -10.16 4.02 6.53
C GLU A 323 -10.16 3.87 8.05
N ASN A 324 -11.04 3.02 8.59
CA ASN A 324 -11.11 2.70 10.01
C ASN A 324 -9.99 1.75 10.49
N ASN A 325 -9.21 1.18 9.57
CA ASN A 325 -8.12 0.27 9.89
C ASN A 325 -6.80 0.65 9.20
N PRO A 326 -6.04 1.61 9.78
CA PRO A 326 -4.84 2.11 9.11
C PRO A 326 -3.72 1.06 8.85
N THR A 327 -3.68 -0.12 9.51
CA THR A 327 -2.68 -1.18 9.21
C THR A 327 -3.04 -1.87 7.90
N ILE A 328 -4.33 -2.17 7.71
CA ILE A 328 -4.84 -2.70 6.45
C ILE A 328 -4.69 -1.65 5.35
N LYS A 329 -4.92 -0.37 5.65
CA LYS A 329 -4.67 0.73 4.70
C LYS A 329 -3.21 0.77 4.23
N GLU A 330 -2.25 0.58 5.14
CA GLU A 330 -0.82 0.56 4.80
C GLU A 330 -0.49 -0.55 3.78
N LEU A 331 -1.11 -1.73 3.92
CA LEU A 331 -0.97 -2.83 2.96
C LEU A 331 -1.55 -2.48 1.58
N GLY A 332 -2.67 -1.74 1.56
CA GLY A 332 -3.38 -1.33 0.33
C GLY A 332 -2.56 -0.44 -0.61
N ASN A 333 -1.49 0.20 -0.13
CA ASN A 333 -0.60 1.00 -0.97
C ASN A 333 0.17 0.16 -2.00
N ASN A 334 0.34 -1.15 -1.76
CA ASN A 334 0.94 -2.06 -2.73
C ASN A 334 -0.18 -2.74 -3.55
N PRO A 335 -0.25 -2.56 -4.88
CA PRO A 335 -1.32 -3.12 -5.72
C PRO A 335 -1.51 -4.63 -5.60
N LEU A 336 -0.43 -5.39 -5.38
CA LEU A 336 -0.50 -6.84 -5.16
C LEU A 336 -1.21 -7.18 -3.85
N LEU A 337 -0.90 -6.46 -2.78
CA LEU A 337 -1.51 -6.66 -1.47
C LEU A 337 -2.93 -6.10 -1.45
N LEU A 338 -3.21 -5.01 -2.15
CA LEU A 338 -4.57 -4.53 -2.39
C LEU A 338 -5.42 -5.57 -3.13
N THR A 339 -4.84 -6.25 -4.12
CA THR A 339 -5.52 -7.37 -4.80
C THR A 339 -5.84 -8.50 -3.83
N LEU A 340 -4.93 -8.84 -2.91
CA LEU A 340 -5.18 -9.82 -1.86
C LEU A 340 -6.34 -9.35 -0.97
N LEU A 341 -6.31 -8.11 -0.49
CA LEU A 341 -7.39 -7.54 0.33
C LEU A 341 -8.75 -7.60 -0.38
N CYS A 342 -8.80 -7.27 -1.68
CA CYS A 342 -10.03 -7.37 -2.45
C CYS A 342 -10.53 -8.82 -2.55
N LEU A 343 -9.64 -9.79 -2.77
CA LEU A 343 -10.01 -11.21 -2.83
C LEU A 343 -10.56 -11.73 -1.49
N GLU A 344 -9.94 -11.35 -0.38
CA GLU A 344 -10.42 -11.72 0.96
C GLU A 344 -11.79 -11.11 1.27
N PHE A 345 -12.02 -9.88 0.80
CA PHE A 345 -13.26 -9.16 1.04
C PHE A 345 -14.41 -9.66 0.14
N GLU A 346 -14.12 -10.22 -1.04
CA GLU A 346 -15.12 -10.80 -1.95
C GLU A 346 -15.97 -11.88 -1.26
N ASP A 347 -15.37 -12.70 -0.41
CA ASP A 347 -16.03 -13.88 0.19
C ASP A 347 -17.10 -13.50 1.24
N SER A 348 -16.85 -12.47 2.05
CA SER A 348 -17.69 -12.14 3.22
C SER A 348 -18.22 -10.70 3.28
N GLY A 349 -17.77 -9.82 2.37
CA GLY A 349 -18.07 -8.39 2.43
C GLY A 349 -17.47 -7.68 3.65
N ASN A 350 -16.51 -8.32 4.33
CA ASN A 350 -15.80 -7.80 5.49
C ASN A 350 -14.34 -8.27 5.45
N PHE A 351 -13.45 -7.54 6.12
CA PHE A 351 -12.11 -8.08 6.38
C PHE A 351 -12.15 -9.20 7.44
N PRO A 352 -11.25 -10.20 7.36
CA PRO A 352 -11.14 -11.23 8.39
C PRO A 352 -10.96 -10.61 9.79
N SER A 353 -11.66 -11.15 10.78
CA SER A 353 -11.44 -10.82 12.20
C SER A 353 -10.04 -11.20 12.66
N ASP A 354 -9.53 -12.33 12.14
CA ASP A 354 -8.14 -12.76 12.35
C ASP A 354 -7.17 -12.02 11.41
N ARG A 355 -6.58 -10.93 11.95
CA ARG A 355 -5.54 -10.16 11.27
C ARG A 355 -4.24 -10.94 11.12
N ALA A 356 -3.91 -11.83 12.05
CA ALA A 356 -2.67 -12.59 11.98
C ALA A 356 -2.68 -13.56 10.79
N ASP A 357 -3.83 -14.16 10.51
CA ASP A 357 -4.03 -15.01 9.34
C ASP A 357 -3.99 -14.20 8.03
N LEU A 358 -4.58 -13.00 7.99
CA LEU A 358 -4.45 -12.09 6.85
C LEU A 358 -2.97 -11.74 6.57
N TYR A 359 -2.20 -11.38 7.59
CA TYR A 359 -0.78 -11.07 7.45
C TYR A 359 0.06 -12.30 7.13
N ALA A 360 -0.30 -13.48 7.65
CA ALA A 360 0.30 -14.76 7.26
C ALA A 360 0.08 -15.04 5.77
N ARG A 361 -1.12 -14.78 5.25
CA ARG A 361 -1.42 -14.90 3.81
C ARG A 361 -0.68 -13.87 2.97
N ALA A 362 -0.59 -12.62 3.42
CA ALA A 362 0.18 -11.57 2.74
C ALA A 362 1.66 -11.91 2.66
N THR A 363 2.27 -12.29 3.79
CA THR A 363 3.67 -12.72 3.85
C THR A 363 3.92 -13.97 3.01
N ASN A 364 3.05 -14.98 3.11
CA ASN A 364 3.15 -16.18 2.29
C ASN A 364 3.00 -15.88 0.79
N THR A 365 2.17 -14.90 0.41
CA THR A 365 2.02 -14.44 -0.97
C THR A 365 3.31 -13.85 -1.51
N LEU A 366 3.97 -12.99 -0.72
CA LEU A 366 5.26 -12.38 -1.05
C LEU A 366 6.40 -13.41 -1.04
N LEU A 367 6.37 -14.38 -0.12
CA LEU A 367 7.42 -15.39 0.06
C LEU A 367 7.34 -16.58 -0.91
N ARG A 368 6.15 -17.04 -1.28
CA ARG A 368 5.94 -18.28 -2.06
C ARG A 368 5.31 -18.07 -3.43
N LYS A 369 4.24 -17.29 -3.52
CA LYS A 369 3.37 -17.30 -4.73
C LYS A 369 3.88 -16.41 -5.86
N TRP A 370 4.55 -15.31 -5.53
CA TRP A 370 5.00 -14.37 -6.55
C TRP A 370 6.12 -14.95 -7.45
N ASP A 371 7.10 -15.64 -6.87
CA ASP A 371 8.22 -16.22 -7.64
C ASP A 371 7.90 -17.59 -8.26
N ASN A 372 7.12 -18.45 -7.58
CA ASN A 372 6.76 -19.78 -8.10
C ASN A 372 5.93 -19.73 -9.39
N LYS A 373 5.08 -18.70 -9.55
CA LYS A 373 4.32 -18.51 -10.81
C LYS A 373 5.18 -18.03 -11.98
N ARG A 374 6.34 -17.42 -11.69
CA ARG A 374 7.25 -16.88 -12.71
C ARG A 374 8.44 -17.80 -12.97
N ASN A 375 8.65 -18.89 -12.22
CA ASN A 375 9.72 -19.88 -12.43
C ASN A 375 11.12 -19.24 -12.42
N ILE A 376 11.37 -18.30 -11.49
CA ILE A 376 12.59 -17.48 -11.42
C ILE A 376 13.73 -18.27 -10.73
N TYR A 377 14.91 -18.35 -11.34
CA TYR A 377 16.09 -19.06 -10.82
C TYR A 377 17.23 -18.11 -10.46
N ARG A 378 17.50 -17.90 -9.16
CA ARG A 378 18.64 -17.13 -8.62
C ARG A 378 19.14 -17.68 -7.28
N ASP A 379 20.41 -17.43 -6.96
CA ASP A 379 21.24 -17.74 -5.77
C ASP A 379 20.95 -19.02 -4.95
N GLN A 380 21.97 -19.88 -4.79
CA GLN A 380 21.84 -21.23 -4.23
C GLN A 380 21.51 -21.24 -2.71
N VAL A 381 22.16 -20.41 -1.89
CA VAL A 381 22.06 -20.50 -0.41
C VAL A 381 20.68 -20.10 0.11
N TYR A 382 20.13 -18.97 -0.35
CA TYR A 382 18.79 -18.53 0.06
C TYR A 382 17.67 -19.41 -0.51
N LYS A 383 17.90 -20.06 -1.67
CA LYS A 383 16.97 -21.04 -2.24
C LYS A 383 16.83 -22.31 -1.39
N GLU A 384 17.89 -22.74 -0.75
CA GLU A 384 17.89 -23.93 0.10
C GLU A 384 17.13 -23.71 1.42
N LEU A 385 16.88 -22.45 1.80
CA LEU A 385 16.00 -22.15 2.93
C LEU A 385 14.55 -22.49 2.58
N THR A 386 14.01 -23.45 3.34
CA THR A 386 12.57 -23.72 3.31
C THR A 386 11.78 -22.45 3.66
N PRO A 387 10.52 -22.30 3.20
CA PRO A 387 9.70 -21.14 3.54
C PRO A 387 9.64 -20.88 5.06
N LYS A 388 9.53 -21.94 5.86
CA LYS A 388 9.57 -21.86 7.34
C LYS A 388 10.86 -21.23 7.86
N ARG A 389 12.01 -21.55 7.24
CA ARG A 389 13.31 -20.96 7.63
C ARG A 389 13.44 -19.50 7.20
N LYS A 390 12.93 -19.13 6.02
CA LYS A 390 12.89 -17.73 5.56
C LYS A 390 12.06 -16.87 6.51
N GLU A 391 10.90 -17.38 6.90
CA GLU A 391 10.04 -16.73 7.89
C GLU A 391 10.70 -16.63 9.26
N GLY A 392 11.38 -17.70 9.73
CA GLY A 392 12.12 -17.67 10.99
C GLY A 392 13.25 -16.64 11.00
N LEU A 393 13.96 -16.49 9.88
CA LEU A 393 14.98 -15.46 9.69
C LEU A 393 14.39 -14.05 9.80
N LEU A 394 13.32 -13.77 9.06
CA LEU A 394 12.63 -12.48 9.10
C LEU A 394 12.04 -12.19 10.49
N SER A 395 11.51 -13.22 11.17
CA SER A 395 11.03 -13.14 12.55
C SER A 395 12.13 -12.76 13.53
N GLN A 396 13.34 -13.32 13.38
CA GLN A 396 14.49 -12.94 14.19
C GLN A 396 14.95 -11.51 13.94
N ILE A 397 15.04 -11.08 12.67
CA ILE A 397 15.42 -9.70 12.33
C ILE A 397 14.38 -8.73 12.89
N ALA A 398 13.09 -9.00 12.68
CA ALA A 398 12.00 -8.16 13.16
C ALA A 398 12.03 -8.00 14.68
N PHE A 399 12.08 -9.11 15.42
CA PHE A 399 12.11 -9.07 16.88
C PHE A 399 13.28 -8.24 17.43
N LYS A 400 14.51 -8.49 16.94
CA LYS A 400 15.70 -7.78 17.41
C LYS A 400 15.70 -6.28 17.09
N THR A 401 15.18 -5.91 15.92
CA THR A 401 15.14 -4.51 15.47
C THR A 401 13.99 -3.75 16.13
N PHE A 402 12.82 -4.38 16.26
CA PHE A 402 11.65 -3.78 16.87
C PHE A 402 11.86 -3.52 18.36
N ASP A 403 12.43 -4.47 19.09
CA ASP A 403 12.73 -4.32 20.52
C ASP A 403 13.59 -3.07 20.80
N LYS A 404 14.64 -2.89 19.98
CA LYS A 404 15.57 -1.74 20.03
C LYS A 404 15.02 -0.43 19.47
N LYS A 405 13.76 -0.38 19.02
CA LYS A 405 13.16 0.77 18.31
C LYS A 405 13.91 1.15 17.03
N GLU A 406 14.58 0.19 16.39
CA GLU A 406 15.31 0.36 15.14
C GLU A 406 14.38 0.08 13.93
N TYR A 407 13.74 1.11 13.39
CA TYR A 407 12.93 1.01 12.17
C TYR A 407 13.77 1.13 10.89
N PHE A 408 14.90 1.84 10.98
CA PHE A 408 15.94 1.89 9.96
C PHE A 408 17.22 1.29 10.52
N PHE A 409 17.83 0.38 9.78
CA PHE A 409 18.99 -0.37 10.24
C PHE A 409 20.08 -0.40 9.17
N LYS A 410 21.34 -0.29 9.61
CA LYS A 410 22.50 -0.35 8.73
C LYS A 410 22.64 -1.77 8.16
N GLN A 411 23.10 -1.86 6.92
CA GLN A 411 23.34 -3.12 6.21
C GLN A 411 24.12 -4.14 7.05
N ARG A 412 25.24 -3.72 7.66
CA ARG A 412 26.08 -4.58 8.52
C ARG A 412 25.32 -5.18 9.71
N THR A 413 24.36 -4.45 10.27
CA THR A 413 23.56 -4.93 11.41
C THR A 413 22.68 -6.11 10.99
N ILE A 414 22.05 -6.00 9.81
CA ILE A 414 21.19 -7.06 9.27
C ILE A 414 22.03 -8.27 8.87
N GLU A 415 23.16 -8.03 8.19
CA GLU A 415 24.10 -9.08 7.80
C GLU A 415 24.55 -9.88 9.04
N SER A 416 24.85 -9.21 10.15
CA SER A 416 25.14 -9.88 11.43
C SER A 416 23.96 -10.75 11.90
N TYR A 417 22.73 -10.22 11.89
CA TYR A 417 21.56 -10.99 12.31
C TYR A 417 21.25 -12.18 11.38
N ILE A 418 21.53 -12.03 10.08
CA ILE A 418 21.43 -13.11 9.10
C ILE A 418 22.49 -14.17 9.37
N GLY A 419 23.75 -13.77 9.57
CA GLY A 419 24.85 -14.67 9.88
C GLY A 419 24.59 -15.48 11.15
N GLU A 420 24.13 -14.82 12.22
CA GLU A 420 23.73 -15.48 13.47
C GLU A 420 22.58 -16.50 13.30
N TYR A 421 21.70 -16.29 12.33
CA TYR A 421 20.64 -17.24 12.04
C TYR A 421 21.15 -18.42 11.21
N ILE A 422 21.91 -18.13 10.14
CA ILE A 422 22.42 -19.14 9.21
C ILE A 422 23.45 -20.05 9.88
N CYS A 423 24.28 -19.52 10.80
CA CYS A 423 25.30 -20.31 11.49
C CYS A 423 24.72 -21.46 12.32
N ASN A 424 23.43 -21.37 12.70
CA ASN A 424 22.71 -22.39 13.45
C ASN A 424 22.06 -23.46 12.55
N LEU A 425 22.20 -23.35 11.22
CA LEU A 425 21.67 -24.34 10.28
C LEU A 425 22.68 -25.48 10.08
N HIS A 426 22.17 -26.70 9.87
CA HIS A 426 23.01 -27.87 9.56
C HIS A 426 23.91 -27.72 8.32
N THR A 427 23.58 -26.79 7.42
CA THR A 427 24.30 -26.46 6.18
C THR A 427 25.21 -25.23 6.36
N ALA A 428 25.39 -24.76 7.60
CA ALA A 428 26.16 -23.54 7.87
C ALA A 428 27.60 -23.64 7.35
N PRO A 429 28.14 -22.56 6.77
CA PRO A 429 29.56 -22.44 6.50
C PRO A 429 30.37 -22.60 7.79
N LYS A 430 31.53 -23.26 7.68
CA LYS A 430 32.43 -23.47 8.83
C LYS A 430 33.37 -22.29 9.07
N GLU A 431 33.57 -21.45 8.07
CA GLU A 431 34.46 -20.29 8.12
C GLU A 431 33.65 -18.99 8.17
N GLN A 432 34.13 -18.01 8.95
CA GLN A 432 33.45 -16.72 9.14
C GLN A 432 33.37 -15.91 7.84
N THR A 433 34.39 -16.01 6.98
CA THR A 433 34.43 -15.31 5.69
C THR A 433 33.32 -15.78 4.74
N ASP A 434 33.03 -17.07 4.74
CA ASP A 434 31.94 -17.65 3.94
C ASP A 434 30.58 -17.25 4.52
N LEU A 435 30.45 -17.23 5.85
CA LEU A 435 29.23 -16.77 6.52
C LEU A 435 28.90 -15.30 6.20
N ASP A 436 29.92 -14.44 6.15
CA ASP A 436 29.75 -13.03 5.81
C ASP A 436 29.27 -12.89 4.35
N ILE A 437 29.90 -13.62 3.41
CA ILE A 437 29.48 -13.64 1.99
C ILE A 437 28.04 -14.12 1.84
N ASP A 438 27.69 -15.22 2.52
CA ASP A 438 26.33 -15.77 2.50
C ASP A 438 25.32 -14.79 3.08
N SER A 439 25.69 -14.06 4.14
CA SER A 439 24.80 -13.08 4.78
C SER A 439 24.49 -11.91 3.85
N GLN A 440 25.49 -11.42 3.10
CA GLN A 440 25.29 -10.38 2.08
C GLN A 440 24.41 -10.88 0.93
N ALA A 441 24.67 -12.09 0.44
CA ALA A 441 23.91 -12.71 -0.64
C ALA A 441 22.45 -12.94 -0.23
N VAL A 442 22.21 -13.36 1.01
CA VAL A 442 20.87 -13.57 1.57
C VAL A 442 20.13 -12.25 1.74
N LEU A 443 20.77 -11.19 2.24
CA LEU A 443 20.14 -9.87 2.34
C LEU A 443 19.68 -9.36 0.96
N LYS A 444 20.58 -9.40 -0.02
CA LYS A 444 20.27 -9.04 -1.41
C LYS A 444 19.15 -9.91 -1.98
N SER A 445 19.14 -11.20 -1.65
CA SER A 445 18.06 -12.12 -2.05
C SER A 445 16.72 -11.76 -1.44
N ILE A 446 16.65 -11.41 -0.15
CA ILE A 446 15.40 -11.01 0.51
C ILE A 446 14.84 -9.73 -0.14
N GLU A 447 15.71 -8.75 -0.34
CA GLU A 447 15.37 -7.46 -0.96
C GLU A 447 14.88 -7.66 -2.39
N ALA A 448 15.65 -8.42 -3.18
CA ALA A 448 15.35 -8.67 -4.57
C ALA A 448 14.17 -9.61 -4.78
N GLN A 449 13.86 -10.56 -3.89
CA GLN A 449 12.82 -11.57 -4.11
C GLN A 449 11.45 -11.15 -3.59
N HIS A 450 11.39 -10.65 -2.35
CA HIS A 450 10.13 -10.50 -1.63
C HIS A 450 9.73 -9.06 -1.40
N GLY A 451 10.70 -8.13 -1.43
CA GLY A 451 10.45 -6.73 -1.08
C GLY A 451 9.94 -6.57 0.35
N LEU A 452 10.24 -7.52 1.24
CA LEU A 452 9.91 -7.46 2.67
C LEU A 452 10.93 -6.60 3.43
N LEU A 453 12.19 -6.64 2.99
CA LEU A 453 13.22 -5.68 3.35
C LEU A 453 13.53 -4.81 2.12
N VAL A 454 13.79 -3.53 2.34
CA VAL A 454 14.07 -2.56 1.27
C VAL A 454 15.20 -1.61 1.68
N GLU A 455 16.11 -1.30 0.75
CA GLU A 455 17.11 -0.26 0.95
C GLU A 455 16.46 1.13 0.80
N ARG A 456 16.47 1.92 1.89
CA ARG A 456 15.84 3.24 1.99
C ARG A 456 16.81 4.39 1.68
N ALA A 457 18.08 4.14 1.92
CA ALA A 457 19.22 4.97 1.53
C ALA A 457 20.44 4.05 1.45
N ARG A 458 21.53 4.50 0.84
CA ARG A 458 22.70 3.65 0.60
C ARG A 458 23.22 3.00 1.90
N GLY A 459 23.13 1.67 1.98
CA GLY A 459 23.52 0.86 3.14
C GLY A 459 22.57 0.96 4.34
N ILE A 460 21.38 1.51 4.17
CA ILE A 460 20.34 1.65 5.20
C ILE A 460 19.07 0.98 4.72
N TYR A 461 18.57 0.03 5.51
CA TYR A 461 17.41 -0.78 5.18
C TYR A 461 16.28 -0.57 6.20
N SER A 462 15.08 -0.99 5.81
CA SER A 462 13.94 -1.15 6.71
C SER A 462 13.08 -2.34 6.26
N PHE A 463 12.11 -2.74 7.06
CA PHE A 463 10.96 -3.47 6.52
C PHE A 463 10.21 -2.56 5.53
N SER A 464 9.59 -3.16 4.50
CA SER A 464 8.83 -2.39 3.51
C SER A 464 7.60 -1.71 4.10
N HIS A 465 6.99 -2.35 5.09
CA HIS A 465 5.86 -1.87 5.86
C HIS A 465 6.05 -2.23 7.33
N LEU A 466 5.62 -1.36 8.25
CA LEU A 466 5.76 -1.59 9.69
C LEU A 466 5.02 -2.86 10.11
N ILE A 467 3.86 -3.11 9.50
CA ILE A 467 3.03 -4.26 9.80
C ILE A 467 3.74 -5.61 9.64
N PHE A 468 4.68 -5.70 8.69
CA PHE A 468 5.48 -6.91 8.55
C PHE A 468 6.48 -7.07 9.69
N GLN A 469 7.10 -5.97 10.16
CA GLN A 469 7.97 -6.01 11.33
C GLN A 469 7.19 -6.39 12.59
N GLU A 470 5.99 -5.84 12.79
CA GLU A 470 5.11 -6.16 13.91
C GLU A 470 4.67 -7.64 13.87
N TYR A 471 4.21 -8.11 12.71
CA TYR A 471 3.80 -9.51 12.51
C TYR A 471 4.95 -10.50 12.74
N PHE A 472 6.13 -10.24 12.16
CA PHE A 472 7.28 -11.10 12.34
C PHE A 472 7.83 -11.07 13.77
N THR A 473 7.69 -9.94 14.49
CA THR A 473 7.99 -9.84 15.93
C THR A 473 7.04 -10.72 16.75
N ALA A 474 5.72 -10.56 16.54
CA ALA A 474 4.71 -11.36 17.23
C ALA A 474 4.91 -12.87 17.00
N ARG A 475 5.19 -13.24 15.74
CA ARG A 475 5.48 -14.61 15.35
C ARG A 475 6.75 -15.17 15.97
N LYS A 476 7.81 -14.36 16.13
CA LYS A 476 9.03 -14.81 16.80
C LYS A 476 8.72 -15.26 18.22
N ILE A 477 7.97 -14.44 18.97
CA ILE A 477 7.55 -14.72 20.35
C ILE A 477 6.69 -16.00 20.40
N ALA A 478 5.64 -16.07 19.57
CA ALA A 478 4.73 -17.23 19.54
C ALA A 478 5.41 -18.54 19.09
N SER A 479 6.53 -18.46 18.36
CA SER A 479 7.26 -19.63 17.88
C SER A 479 8.24 -20.25 18.90
N ILE A 480 8.45 -19.61 20.06
CA ILE A 480 9.40 -20.10 21.07
C ILE A 480 8.90 -21.41 21.66
N SER A 481 9.64 -22.49 21.42
CA SER A 481 9.24 -23.83 21.86
C SER A 481 9.70 -24.17 23.29
N ASN A 482 10.72 -23.48 23.82
CA ASN A 482 11.20 -23.68 25.18
C ASN A 482 10.30 -22.93 26.16
N PRO A 483 9.59 -23.60 27.09
CA PRO A 483 8.64 -22.94 27.98
C PRO A 483 9.26 -21.85 28.86
N LYS A 484 10.53 -21.99 29.28
CA LYS A 484 11.19 -20.98 30.11
C LYS A 484 11.56 -19.72 29.32
N GLU A 485 12.01 -19.91 28.08
CA GLU A 485 12.30 -18.79 27.18
C GLU A 485 11.01 -18.09 26.75
N LEU A 486 9.94 -18.86 26.49
CA LEU A 486 8.63 -18.29 26.18
C LEU A 486 8.11 -17.48 27.37
N GLU A 487 8.16 -18.04 28.58
CA GLU A 487 7.77 -17.34 29.80
C GLU A 487 8.52 -16.01 29.97
N THR A 488 9.85 -16.02 29.75
CA THR A 488 10.65 -14.79 29.79
C THR A 488 10.19 -13.79 28.74
N ALA A 489 10.01 -14.23 27.50
CA ALA A 489 9.56 -13.36 26.40
C ALA A 489 8.14 -12.81 26.61
N LEU A 490 7.24 -13.55 27.27
CA LEU A 490 5.89 -13.08 27.60
C LEU A 490 5.91 -12.06 28.74
N ILE A 491 6.79 -12.22 29.72
CA ILE A 491 7.02 -11.22 30.78
C ILE A 491 7.57 -9.93 30.15
N ASP A 492 8.63 -10.04 29.35
CA ASP A 492 9.23 -8.91 28.64
C ASP A 492 8.19 -8.20 27.75
N LEU A 493 7.37 -8.97 27.02
CA LEU A 493 6.28 -8.40 26.21
C LEU A 493 5.26 -7.66 27.09
N ALA A 494 4.81 -8.24 28.21
CA ALA A 494 3.84 -7.62 29.10
C ALA A 494 4.33 -6.30 29.73
N ASP A 495 5.64 -6.13 29.92
CA ASP A 495 6.22 -4.87 30.41
C ASP A 495 6.02 -3.71 29.42
N HIS A 496 5.75 -4.02 28.15
CA HIS A 496 5.46 -3.04 27.10
C HIS A 496 3.97 -2.68 26.95
N VAL A 497 3.07 -3.14 27.84
CA VAL A 497 1.61 -2.95 27.69
C VAL A 497 1.15 -1.49 27.61
N PHE A 498 1.94 -0.55 28.14
CA PHE A 498 1.67 0.89 28.09
C PHE A 498 2.31 1.60 26.88
N GLU A 499 3.13 0.91 26.10
CA GLU A 499 3.77 1.47 24.92
C GLU A 499 2.90 1.26 23.67
N LYS A 500 2.36 2.36 23.12
CA LYS A 500 1.48 2.34 21.93
C LYS A 500 2.04 1.54 20.75
N ARG A 501 3.37 1.56 20.56
CA ARG A 501 4.05 0.83 19.46
C ARG A 501 3.83 -0.67 19.50
N TRP A 502 3.67 -1.26 20.68
CA TRP A 502 3.51 -2.71 20.84
C TRP A 502 2.07 -3.17 20.66
N LYS A 503 1.11 -2.24 20.49
CA LYS A 503 -0.32 -2.56 20.37
C LYS A 503 -0.59 -3.68 19.36
N GLU A 504 -0.10 -3.54 18.12
CA GLU A 504 -0.35 -4.55 17.08
C GLU A 504 0.40 -5.86 17.40
N VAL A 505 1.59 -5.80 18.01
CA VAL A 505 2.32 -7.00 18.44
C VAL A 505 1.54 -7.78 19.49
N PHE A 506 0.93 -7.12 20.48
CA PHE A 506 0.06 -7.78 21.46
C PHE A 506 -1.14 -8.46 20.81
N LEU A 507 -1.85 -7.75 19.92
CA LEU A 507 -3.01 -8.29 19.22
C LEU A 507 -2.64 -9.53 18.41
N LEU A 508 -1.51 -9.48 17.69
CA LEU A 508 -1.04 -10.59 16.86
C LEU A 508 -0.47 -11.74 17.70
N THR A 509 0.28 -11.47 18.77
CA THR A 509 0.79 -12.54 19.64
C THR A 509 -0.34 -13.25 20.35
N ALA A 510 -1.38 -12.54 20.80
CA ALA A 510 -2.55 -13.14 21.43
C ALA A 510 -3.28 -14.11 20.49
N THR A 511 -3.40 -13.81 19.19
CA THR A 511 -4.04 -14.73 18.23
C THR A 511 -3.12 -15.89 17.81
N LEU A 512 -1.81 -15.68 17.78
CA LEU A 512 -0.84 -16.71 17.40
C LEU A 512 -0.54 -17.73 18.52
N LEU A 513 -0.87 -17.42 19.78
CA LEU A 513 -0.69 -18.31 20.92
C LEU A 513 -1.92 -19.19 21.14
N GLU A 514 -1.69 -20.48 21.39
CA GLU A 514 -2.73 -21.44 21.75
C GLU A 514 -2.28 -22.29 22.96
N PRO A 515 -2.70 -21.97 24.21
CA PRO A 515 -3.53 -20.83 24.64
C PRO A 515 -2.77 -19.52 24.88
N ALA A 516 -3.49 -18.40 24.78
CA ALA A 516 -2.99 -17.05 25.09
C ALA A 516 -3.13 -16.65 26.57
N ASP A 517 -3.69 -17.52 27.41
CA ASP A 517 -3.94 -17.33 28.84
C ASP A 517 -2.80 -16.60 29.56
N ARG A 518 -1.57 -17.13 29.43
CA ARG A 518 -0.41 -16.60 30.16
C ARG A 518 -0.10 -15.15 29.81
N LEU A 519 -0.15 -14.80 28.52
CA LEU A 519 0.10 -13.44 28.06
C LEU A 519 -0.95 -12.47 28.63
N LEU A 520 -2.23 -12.83 28.55
CA LEU A 520 -3.32 -11.95 29.00
C LEU A 520 -3.33 -11.78 30.52
N SER A 521 -3.02 -12.82 31.29
CA SER A 521 -2.84 -12.71 32.74
C SER A 521 -1.65 -11.82 33.11
N LEU A 522 -0.53 -11.90 32.39
CA LEU A 522 0.62 -11.03 32.61
C LEU A 522 0.29 -9.57 32.25
N MET A 523 -0.38 -9.32 31.13
CA MET A 523 -0.89 -7.99 30.77
C MET A 523 -1.78 -7.43 31.88
N LYS A 524 -2.76 -8.20 32.35
CA LYS A 524 -3.69 -7.79 33.42
C LYS A 524 -2.93 -7.43 34.71
N ARG A 525 -2.01 -8.29 35.14
CA ARG A 525 -1.17 -8.06 36.32
C ARG A 525 -0.38 -6.76 36.20
N ASN A 526 0.29 -6.52 35.08
CA ASN A 526 1.07 -5.29 34.86
C ASN A 526 0.16 -4.06 34.84
N ILE A 527 -1.02 -4.16 34.22
CA ILE A 527 -2.05 -3.12 34.22
C ILE A 527 -2.48 -2.77 35.64
N ASP A 528 -2.83 -3.75 36.46
CA ASP A 528 -3.33 -3.49 37.82
C ASP A 528 -2.26 -2.96 38.77
N GLN A 529 -1.03 -3.49 38.66
CA GLN A 529 0.11 -3.02 39.45
C GLN A 529 0.47 -1.56 39.15
N PHE A 530 0.19 -1.08 37.95
CA PHE A 530 0.52 0.28 37.52
C PHE A 530 -0.05 1.38 38.41
N LEU A 531 -1.25 1.16 38.96
CA LEU A 531 -1.90 2.12 39.86
C LEU A 531 -1.79 1.74 41.34
N ALA A 532 -1.14 0.64 41.70
CA ALA A 532 -1.19 0.07 43.06
C ALA A 532 -0.68 1.03 44.15
N ASN A 533 0.33 1.84 43.83
CA ASN A 533 0.95 2.78 44.76
C ASN A 533 0.27 4.18 44.79
N GLU A 534 -0.70 4.44 43.91
CA GLU A 534 -1.38 5.73 43.80
C GLU A 534 -2.66 5.76 44.64
N THR A 535 -2.56 6.12 45.93
CA THR A 535 -3.67 6.04 46.89
C THR A 535 -4.95 6.72 46.41
N ARG A 536 -4.86 7.93 45.82
CA ARG A 536 -6.04 8.64 45.31
C ARG A 536 -6.69 7.96 44.12
N LEU A 537 -5.90 7.34 43.25
CA LEU A 537 -6.42 6.58 42.10
C LEU A 537 -7.05 5.27 42.57
N GLN A 538 -6.50 4.64 43.62
CA GLN A 538 -7.12 3.49 44.26
C GLN A 538 -8.46 3.83 44.94
N GLU A 539 -8.56 4.97 45.62
CA GLU A 539 -9.83 5.49 46.16
C GLU A 539 -10.87 5.71 45.04
N TYR A 540 -10.42 6.19 43.87
CA TYR A 540 -11.26 6.33 42.70
C TYR A 540 -11.75 4.98 42.17
N LEU A 541 -10.89 3.97 42.07
CA LEU A 541 -11.27 2.60 41.67
C LEU A 541 -12.23 1.94 42.67
N VAL A 542 -12.04 2.17 43.98
CA VAL A 542 -13.00 1.76 45.02
C VAL A 542 -14.37 2.37 44.75
N TRP A 543 -14.42 3.67 44.45
CA TRP A 543 -15.67 4.32 44.09
C TRP A 543 -16.29 3.76 42.79
N VAL A 544 -15.49 3.51 41.76
CA VAL A 544 -15.95 2.89 40.50
C VAL A 544 -16.58 1.52 40.79
N ARG A 545 -15.90 0.67 41.57
CA ARG A 545 -16.41 -0.65 42.00
C ARG A 545 -17.74 -0.52 42.72
N ASP A 546 -17.79 0.29 43.77
CA ASP A 546 -18.99 0.44 44.60
C ASP A 546 -20.16 1.01 43.81
N LYS A 547 -19.88 1.97 42.93
CA LYS A 547 -20.89 2.56 42.05
C LYS A 547 -21.42 1.55 41.04
N SER A 548 -20.55 0.78 40.40
CA SER A 548 -20.97 -0.27 39.46
C SER A 548 -21.81 -1.35 40.11
N ASN A 549 -21.45 -1.80 41.32
CA ASN A 549 -22.21 -2.80 42.07
C ASN A 549 -23.59 -2.29 42.52
N SER A 550 -23.78 -0.97 42.64
CA SER A 550 -25.07 -0.37 43.00
C SER A 550 -26.08 -0.30 41.84
N VAL A 551 -25.67 -0.66 40.62
CA VAL A 551 -26.45 -0.46 39.40
C VAL A 551 -27.01 -1.79 38.93
N GLU A 552 -28.34 -1.92 38.95
CA GLU A 552 -29.03 -3.04 38.32
C GLU A 552 -29.11 -2.80 36.80
N ALA A 553 -28.39 -3.61 36.04
CA ALA A 553 -28.27 -3.50 34.60
C ALA A 553 -28.02 -4.89 33.97
N ASP A 554 -28.56 -5.11 32.77
CA ASP A 554 -28.41 -6.38 32.04
C ASP A 554 -27.02 -6.54 31.38
N GLN A 555 -26.16 -5.51 31.46
CA GLN A 555 -24.80 -5.55 30.92
C GLN A 555 -23.81 -6.25 31.86
N LYS A 556 -22.70 -6.77 31.30
CA LYS A 556 -21.58 -7.30 32.09
C LYS A 556 -21.02 -6.23 33.04
N ILE A 557 -20.69 -6.61 34.27
CA ILE A 557 -20.20 -5.68 35.30
C ILE A 557 -18.92 -4.93 34.88
N ALA A 558 -18.06 -5.56 34.10
CA ALA A 558 -16.85 -4.95 33.52
C ALA A 558 -17.16 -3.70 32.70
N ALA A 559 -18.18 -3.77 31.84
CA ALA A 559 -18.62 -2.67 30.99
C ALA A 559 -19.23 -1.52 31.81
N ILE A 560 -19.93 -1.86 32.90
CA ILE A 560 -20.46 -0.87 33.85
C ILE A 560 -19.31 -0.15 34.55
N ARG A 561 -18.25 -0.85 34.96
CA ARG A 561 -17.06 -0.24 35.57
C ARG A 561 -16.29 0.64 34.58
N GLU A 562 -16.08 0.19 33.35
CA GLU A 562 -15.49 1.02 32.29
C GLU A 562 -16.27 2.33 32.09
N PHE A 563 -17.61 2.23 32.06
CA PHE A 563 -18.48 3.40 31.98
C PHE A 563 -18.24 4.38 33.14
N TYR A 564 -18.31 3.94 34.39
CA TYR A 564 -18.10 4.83 35.54
C TYR A 564 -16.67 5.36 35.67
N TYR A 565 -15.68 4.57 35.23
CA TYR A 565 -14.29 5.00 35.13
C TYR A 565 -14.11 6.10 34.08
N SER A 566 -14.79 6.01 32.94
CA SER A 566 -14.72 7.02 31.87
C SER A 566 -15.57 8.28 32.14
N LEU A 567 -16.36 8.32 33.21
CA LEU A 567 -17.14 9.52 33.59
C LEU A 567 -16.28 10.71 34.04
N HIS A 568 -14.99 10.52 34.34
CA HIS A 568 -14.13 11.64 34.69
C HIS A 568 -13.97 12.58 33.47
N PRO A 569 -14.24 13.90 33.59
CA PRO A 569 -14.29 14.82 32.44
C PRO A 569 -13.01 14.90 31.58
N SER A 570 -11.86 14.55 32.15
CA SER A 570 -10.56 14.56 31.45
C SER A 570 -10.24 13.27 30.69
N LEU A 571 -11.13 12.26 30.73
CA LEU A 571 -11.02 11.02 29.98
C LEU A 571 -11.94 11.08 28.76
N ASP A 572 -11.45 10.64 27.60
CA ASP A 572 -12.20 10.72 26.34
C ASP A 572 -13.32 9.68 26.32
N HIS A 573 -14.51 10.09 25.88
CA HIS A 573 -15.73 9.29 26.01
C HIS A 573 -15.97 8.46 24.74
N ASP A 574 -15.94 7.13 24.85
CA ASP A 574 -16.53 6.27 23.82
C ASP A 574 -18.06 6.24 24.00
N ARG A 575 -18.79 6.75 23.01
CA ARG A 575 -20.22 7.10 23.09
C ARG A 575 -21.18 5.89 22.93
N ASN A 576 -20.80 4.71 23.41
CA ASN A 576 -21.53 3.47 23.13
C ASN A 576 -22.33 2.87 24.30
N PHE A 577 -22.44 3.56 25.45
CA PHE A 577 -23.12 2.98 26.61
C PHE A 577 -24.55 3.48 26.87
N SER A 578 -25.45 2.51 26.97
CA SER A 578 -26.89 2.63 27.27
C SER A 578 -27.23 2.90 28.75
N LEU A 579 -26.35 3.54 29.53
CA LEU A 579 -26.69 4.02 30.87
C LEU A 579 -27.20 5.46 30.77
N TYR A 580 -28.29 5.62 30.01
CA TYR A 580 -28.78 6.91 29.51
C TYR A 580 -28.82 7.99 30.60
N LEU A 581 -29.35 7.71 31.79
CA LEU A 581 -29.52 8.72 32.84
C LEU A 581 -28.20 9.26 33.41
N ASP A 582 -27.27 8.38 33.80
CA ASP A 582 -25.99 8.81 34.38
C ASP A 582 -25.04 9.38 33.32
N LEU A 583 -25.15 8.92 32.06
CA LEU A 583 -24.44 9.49 30.93
C LEU A 583 -24.93 10.91 30.62
N TYR A 584 -26.24 11.12 30.52
CA TYR A 584 -26.78 12.47 30.30
C TYR A 584 -26.37 13.40 31.43
N LEU A 585 -26.57 13.00 32.69
CA LEU A 585 -26.27 13.82 33.86
C LEU A 585 -24.77 14.12 34.03
N SER A 586 -23.87 13.18 33.72
CA SER A 586 -22.42 13.41 33.75
C SER A 586 -21.94 14.37 32.67
N LEU A 587 -22.52 14.32 31.45
CA LEU A 587 -22.26 15.30 30.39
C LEU A 587 -22.59 16.74 30.84
N TYR A 588 -23.65 16.94 31.64
CA TYR A 588 -23.94 18.27 32.20
C TYR A 588 -22.86 18.79 33.15
N LEU A 589 -22.19 17.90 33.89
CA LEU A 589 -21.12 18.28 34.82
C LEU A 589 -19.79 18.56 34.11
N SER A 590 -19.53 17.97 32.94
CA SER A 590 -18.28 18.16 32.19
C SER A 590 -18.26 19.45 31.35
N CYS A 591 -19.39 20.11 31.13
CA CYS A 591 -19.48 21.34 30.34
C CYS A 591 -18.77 22.54 31.01
N ASP A 592 -17.94 23.25 30.25
CA ASP A 592 -17.35 24.54 30.63
C ASP A 592 -18.23 25.68 30.10
N PHE A 593 -18.97 26.32 31.01
CA PHE A 593 -19.92 27.39 30.69
C PHE A 593 -19.23 28.75 30.45
N SER A 594 -17.90 28.82 30.58
CA SER A 594 -17.15 30.08 30.61
C SER A 594 -16.42 30.46 29.31
N GLN A 595 -16.08 29.50 28.43
CA GLN A 595 -15.26 29.78 27.24
C GLN A 595 -15.87 29.38 25.89
N ASP A 596 -16.81 28.44 25.80
CA ASP A 596 -17.49 28.12 24.53
C ASP A 596 -18.93 27.63 24.76
N ILE A 597 -19.89 28.55 24.68
CA ILE A 597 -21.33 28.21 24.64
C ILE A 597 -21.64 27.70 23.23
N ASN A 598 -21.23 26.46 22.99
CA ASN A 598 -21.47 25.70 21.77
C ASN A 598 -22.98 25.65 21.45
N LEU A 599 -23.39 25.66 20.18
CA LEU A 599 -24.80 25.74 19.77
C LEU A 599 -25.70 24.63 20.36
N LYS A 600 -25.12 23.47 20.72
CA LYS A 600 -25.82 22.36 21.41
C LYS A 600 -26.10 22.62 22.90
N LEU A 601 -25.35 23.50 23.57
CA LEU A 601 -25.50 23.83 24.99
C LEU A 601 -26.68 24.79 25.28
N LEU A 602 -27.24 25.41 24.24
CA LEU A 602 -28.30 26.42 24.35
C LEU A 602 -29.72 25.83 24.40
N ASP A 603 -29.88 24.55 24.05
CA ASP A 603 -31.15 23.81 24.07
C ASP A 603 -30.99 22.47 24.81
N LEU A 604 -30.46 22.52 26.03
CA LEU A 604 -30.24 21.36 26.90
C LEU A 604 -31.52 20.76 27.52
N SER A 605 -32.69 21.33 27.24
CA SER A 605 -33.95 20.88 27.84
C SER A 605 -34.48 19.50 27.36
N PRO A 606 -34.23 18.99 26.14
CA PRO A 606 -34.65 17.64 25.73
C PRO A 606 -33.95 16.54 26.54
N ASP A 607 -32.65 16.67 26.78
CA ASP A 607 -31.85 15.66 27.48
C ASP A 607 -32.21 15.62 28.97
N LEU A 608 -32.44 16.77 29.61
CA LEU A 608 -32.91 16.86 31.00
C LEU A 608 -34.36 16.34 31.14
N ASN A 609 -35.22 16.58 30.15
CA ASN A 609 -36.57 16.01 30.11
C ASN A 609 -36.53 14.47 30.06
N SER A 610 -35.65 13.93 29.23
CA SER A 610 -35.40 12.49 29.17
C SER A 610 -34.90 11.98 30.52
N ALA A 611 -33.92 12.66 31.11
CA ALA A 611 -33.38 12.32 32.43
C ALA A 611 -34.47 12.31 33.53
N ILE A 612 -35.31 13.33 33.58
CA ILE A 612 -36.44 13.44 34.53
C ILE A 612 -37.44 12.29 34.33
N LYS A 613 -37.78 11.98 33.08
CA LYS A 613 -38.73 10.91 32.73
C LYS A 613 -38.23 9.54 33.21
N HIS A 614 -36.93 9.29 33.12
CA HIS A 614 -36.29 8.02 33.47
C HIS A 614 -35.76 7.97 34.91
N CYS A 615 -35.83 9.06 35.67
CA CYS A 615 -35.40 9.12 37.06
C CYS A 615 -36.40 8.44 38.01
N LEU A 616 -36.05 7.27 38.56
CA LEU A 616 -36.92 6.52 39.49
C LEU A 616 -36.95 7.10 40.92
N ASP A 617 -35.89 7.80 41.34
CA ASP A 617 -35.85 8.44 42.65
C ASP A 617 -36.71 9.71 42.64
N ARG A 618 -37.75 9.70 43.48
CA ARG A 618 -38.73 10.79 43.57
C ARG A 618 -38.09 12.12 44.00
N LYS A 619 -37.17 12.12 44.97
CA LYS A 619 -36.53 13.34 45.47
C LYS A 619 -35.56 13.93 44.46
N LEU A 620 -34.82 13.07 43.76
CA LEU A 620 -33.97 13.51 42.66
C LEU A 620 -34.79 14.08 41.51
N ARG A 621 -35.91 13.42 41.15
CA ARG A 621 -36.82 13.91 40.10
C ARG A 621 -37.37 15.30 40.42
N GLU A 622 -37.78 15.54 41.67
CA GLU A 622 -38.25 16.85 42.13
C GLU A 622 -37.17 17.93 41.99
N ILE A 623 -35.92 17.63 42.35
CA ILE A 623 -34.78 18.57 42.20
C ILE A 623 -34.47 18.83 40.72
N LEU A 624 -34.45 17.79 39.87
CA LEU A 624 -34.22 17.95 38.44
C LEU A 624 -35.32 18.78 37.76
N GLN A 625 -36.58 18.65 38.21
CA GLN A 625 -37.70 19.50 37.75
C GLN A 625 -37.53 20.96 38.19
N GLN A 626 -37.04 21.21 39.40
CA GLN A 626 -36.72 22.57 39.85
C GLN A 626 -35.59 23.19 39.02
N LEU A 627 -34.51 22.45 38.80
CA LEU A 627 -33.39 22.89 37.96
C LEU A 627 -33.83 23.13 36.52
N GLN A 628 -34.77 22.33 36.00
CA GLN A 628 -35.33 22.53 34.68
C GLN A 628 -36.12 23.84 34.57
N GLN A 629 -36.90 24.20 35.59
CA GLN A 629 -37.68 25.44 35.61
C GLN A 629 -36.81 26.69 35.69
N GLN A 630 -35.56 26.56 36.16
CA GLN A 630 -34.61 27.68 36.21
C GLN A 630 -34.01 27.99 34.82
N LEU A 631 -34.04 27.04 33.87
CA LEU A 631 -33.43 27.23 32.55
C LEU A 631 -34.17 28.30 31.74
N PRO A 632 -33.45 29.10 30.93
CA PRO A 632 -34.09 30.08 30.05
C PRO A 632 -34.96 29.37 29.00
N ASP A 633 -36.11 29.97 28.69
CA ASP A 633 -37.04 29.52 27.67
C ASP A 633 -36.36 29.27 26.30
N ARG A 634 -36.87 28.28 25.56
CA ARG A 634 -36.27 27.84 24.28
C ARG A 634 -36.28 28.96 23.24
N ASP A 635 -37.30 29.79 23.25
CA ASP A 635 -37.51 30.84 22.25
C ASP A 635 -36.77 32.16 22.55
N LEU A 636 -36.00 32.22 23.65
CA LEU A 636 -35.21 33.40 24.01
C LEU A 636 -33.99 33.60 23.09
N ASP A 637 -33.64 34.87 22.88
CA ASP A 637 -32.48 35.28 22.10
C ASP A 637 -31.17 34.67 22.63
N ARG A 638 -30.27 34.34 21.70
CA ARG A 638 -29.01 33.65 21.97
C ARG A 638 -28.11 34.41 22.93
N GLU A 639 -28.03 35.74 22.83
CA GLU A 639 -27.19 36.56 23.70
C GLU A 639 -27.76 36.61 25.13
N ILE A 640 -29.08 36.59 25.28
CA ILE A 640 -29.75 36.52 26.58
C ILE A 640 -29.46 35.17 27.26
N LYS A 641 -29.55 34.05 26.51
CA LYS A 641 -29.18 32.73 27.03
C LYS A 641 -27.71 32.67 27.46
N LYS A 642 -26.79 33.26 26.70
CA LYS A 642 -25.37 33.35 27.08
C LYS A 642 -25.18 34.14 28.39
N GLN A 643 -25.87 35.26 28.52
CA GLN A 643 -25.79 36.11 29.71
C GLN A 643 -26.37 35.41 30.94
N TRP A 644 -27.43 34.61 30.78
CA TRP A 644 -27.98 33.77 31.83
C TRP A 644 -26.97 32.71 32.29
N TRP A 645 -26.34 31.97 31.35
CA TRP A 645 -25.33 30.96 31.70
C TRP A 645 -24.11 31.57 32.40
N LYS A 646 -23.68 32.77 32.01
CA LYS A 646 -22.59 33.50 32.66
C LYS A 646 -22.92 33.87 34.11
N ASN A 647 -24.17 34.24 34.39
CA ASN A 647 -24.58 34.72 35.72
C ASN A 647 -25.04 33.60 36.66
N ASN A 648 -25.72 32.57 36.13
CA ASN A 648 -26.39 31.53 36.92
C ASN A 648 -25.79 30.14 36.73
N GLY A 649 -25.00 29.91 35.68
CA GLY A 649 -24.53 28.58 35.30
C GLY A 649 -23.68 27.89 36.35
N ALA A 650 -22.79 28.62 37.05
CA ALA A 650 -21.97 28.06 38.12
C ALA A 650 -22.81 27.57 39.30
N THR A 651 -23.83 28.34 39.69
CA THR A 651 -24.74 28.00 40.79
C THR A 651 -25.63 26.81 40.41
N TRP A 652 -26.22 26.86 39.21
CA TRP A 652 -27.02 25.77 38.65
C TRP A 652 -26.23 24.46 38.58
N LYS A 653 -24.98 24.52 38.09
CA LYS A 653 -24.07 23.37 38.00
C LYS A 653 -23.78 22.79 39.39
N ASN A 654 -23.56 23.64 40.40
CA ASN A 654 -23.30 23.17 41.75
C ASN A 654 -24.54 22.52 42.39
N GLU A 655 -25.73 23.08 42.19
CA GLU A 655 -27.00 22.48 42.65
C GLU A 655 -27.23 21.11 42.01
N LEU A 656 -27.03 21.00 40.69
CA LEU A 656 -27.09 19.73 39.98
C LEU A 656 -26.06 18.73 40.53
N ARG A 657 -24.82 19.16 40.74
CA ARG A 657 -23.75 18.32 41.27
C ARG A 657 -24.07 17.79 42.66
N GLN A 658 -24.55 18.63 43.58
CA GLN A 658 -24.93 18.20 44.92
C GLN A 658 -26.05 17.17 44.89
N ALA A 659 -27.04 17.34 44.01
CA ALA A 659 -28.10 16.36 43.80
C ALA A 659 -27.53 15.04 43.24
N MET A 660 -26.63 15.11 42.26
CA MET A 660 -25.99 13.93 41.67
C MET A 660 -25.12 13.16 42.67
N ILE A 661 -24.33 13.84 43.49
CA ILE A 661 -23.52 13.21 44.53
C ILE A 661 -24.43 12.51 45.54
N LYS A 662 -25.48 13.20 46.00
CA LYS A 662 -26.37 12.70 47.06
C LYS A 662 -27.22 11.50 46.64
N TYR A 663 -27.83 11.56 45.44
CA TYR A 663 -28.84 10.57 45.02
C TYR A 663 -28.32 9.57 44.00
N ARG A 664 -27.19 9.84 43.34
CA ARG A 664 -26.61 8.96 42.32
C ARG A 664 -25.16 8.56 42.64
N ASN A 665 -24.51 9.16 43.64
CA ASN A 665 -23.11 8.93 43.97
C ASN A 665 -22.18 9.18 42.76
N ILE A 666 -22.44 10.22 41.96
CA ILE A 666 -21.63 10.63 40.79
C ILE A 666 -21.39 12.14 40.83
N GLY A 667 -20.34 12.62 40.14
CA GLY A 667 -20.02 14.05 40.05
C GLY A 667 -19.06 14.57 41.10
N HIS A 668 -18.32 13.68 41.78
CA HIS A 668 -17.28 14.02 42.74
C HIS A 668 -16.11 14.78 42.10
N GLU A 669 -15.55 15.75 42.82
CA GLU A 669 -14.34 16.47 42.41
C GLU A 669 -13.10 15.81 43.02
N TRP A 670 -12.47 14.93 42.26
CA TRP A 670 -11.31 14.16 42.68
C TRP A 670 -10.01 14.98 42.77
N ASN A 671 -9.98 16.16 42.14
CA ASN A 671 -8.84 17.09 42.16
C ASN A 671 -7.50 16.42 41.78
N PHE A 672 -7.53 15.57 40.74
CA PHE A 672 -6.32 14.94 40.21
C PHE A 672 -5.38 15.98 39.61
N ASN A 673 -4.08 15.80 39.83
CA ASN A 673 -3.08 16.58 39.13
C ASN A 673 -2.90 16.07 37.68
N GLN A 674 -2.15 16.80 36.85
CA GLN A 674 -1.94 16.43 35.45
C GLN A 674 -1.28 15.06 35.28
N GLN A 675 -0.34 14.71 36.16
CA GLN A 675 0.33 13.40 36.13
C GLN A 675 -0.67 12.26 36.41
N GLN A 676 -1.55 12.42 37.39
CA GLN A 676 -2.59 11.45 37.73
C GLN A 676 -3.61 11.27 36.61
N ILE A 677 -3.99 12.36 35.94
CA ILE A 677 -4.86 12.29 34.75
C ILE A 677 -4.18 11.48 33.63
N GLU A 678 -2.87 11.67 33.42
CA GLU A 678 -2.13 10.93 32.41
C GLU A 678 -2.01 9.44 32.77
N LEU A 679 -1.77 9.10 34.05
CA LEU A 679 -1.80 7.72 34.53
C LEU A 679 -3.17 7.06 34.29
N LEU A 680 -4.27 7.77 34.55
CA LEU A 680 -5.63 7.26 34.29
C LEU A 680 -5.88 7.00 32.79
N LYS A 681 -5.35 7.86 31.91
CA LYS A 681 -5.43 7.65 30.45
C LYS A 681 -4.64 6.42 30.02
N GLN A 682 -3.42 6.25 30.50
CA GLN A 682 -2.58 5.09 30.19
C GLN A 682 -3.20 3.80 30.70
N TYR A 683 -3.72 3.79 31.94
CA TYR A 683 -4.45 2.65 32.49
C TYR A 683 -5.68 2.29 31.64
N LEU A 684 -6.46 3.28 31.19
CA LEU A 684 -7.60 3.05 30.31
C LEU A 684 -7.17 2.48 28.95
N THR A 685 -6.15 3.06 28.32
CA THR A 685 -5.63 2.58 27.03
C THR A 685 -5.12 1.15 27.13
N ALA A 686 -4.43 0.80 28.20
CA ALA A 686 -3.92 -0.55 28.42
C ALA A 686 -5.06 -1.56 28.67
N ASN A 687 -6.08 -1.21 29.46
CA ASN A 687 -7.28 -2.05 29.62
C ASN A 687 -8.05 -2.22 28.31
N LYS A 688 -8.16 -1.17 27.49
CA LYS A 688 -8.75 -1.27 26.14
C LYS A 688 -7.96 -2.23 25.26
N LEU A 689 -6.62 -2.17 25.28
CA LEU A 689 -5.78 -3.12 24.55
C LEU A 689 -6.00 -4.57 25.04
N LEU A 690 -6.02 -4.80 26.35
CA LEU A 690 -6.31 -6.12 26.92
C LEU A 690 -7.68 -6.65 26.47
N MET A 691 -8.70 -5.79 26.46
CA MET A 691 -10.04 -6.14 25.97
C MET A 691 -10.07 -6.38 24.46
N GLU A 692 -9.33 -5.61 23.67
CA GLU A 692 -9.17 -5.85 22.23
C GLU A 692 -8.50 -7.22 21.98
N CYS A 693 -7.48 -7.59 22.77
CA CYS A 693 -6.88 -8.91 22.72
C CYS A 693 -7.91 -10.00 23.08
N LEU A 694 -8.63 -9.87 24.20
CA LEU A 694 -9.66 -10.84 24.62
C LEU A 694 -10.79 -11.01 23.60
N ASN A 695 -11.17 -9.93 22.92
CA ASN A 695 -12.24 -9.93 21.91
C ASN A 695 -11.75 -10.30 20.51
N SER A 696 -10.44 -10.52 20.33
CA SER A 696 -9.88 -11.08 19.10
C SER A 696 -10.18 -12.59 18.99
N GLU A 697 -9.85 -13.19 17.85
CA GLU A 697 -9.94 -14.64 17.58
C GLU A 697 -8.93 -15.49 18.40
N CYS A 698 -8.37 -14.96 19.49
CA CYS A 698 -7.44 -15.67 20.36
C CYS A 698 -8.09 -16.84 21.09
N TYR A 699 -7.33 -17.92 21.25
CA TYR A 699 -7.75 -19.05 22.09
C TYR A 699 -7.37 -18.78 23.55
N VAL A 700 -8.39 -18.57 24.40
CA VAL A 700 -8.24 -18.30 25.84
C VAL A 700 -9.21 -19.19 26.61
N SER A 701 -8.73 -19.78 27.71
CA SER A 701 -9.59 -20.57 28.60
C SER A 701 -10.73 -19.75 29.17
N ARG A 702 -11.87 -20.41 29.43
CA ARG A 702 -13.06 -19.73 29.94
C ARG A 702 -12.79 -19.13 31.33
N GLU A 703 -12.04 -19.86 32.15
CA GLU A 703 -11.65 -19.47 33.49
C GLU A 703 -10.84 -18.17 33.48
N VAL A 704 -9.80 -18.07 32.65
CA VAL A 704 -8.97 -16.85 32.55
C VAL A 704 -9.77 -15.69 31.97
N ARG A 705 -10.65 -15.95 30.99
CA ARG A 705 -11.53 -14.92 30.42
C ARG A 705 -12.48 -14.34 31.48
N GLU A 706 -13.15 -15.20 32.24
CA GLU A 706 -14.05 -14.78 33.33
C GLU A 706 -13.27 -14.04 34.42
N GLU A 707 -12.09 -14.53 34.82
CA GLU A 707 -11.23 -13.87 35.82
C GLU A 707 -10.82 -12.46 35.38
N ILE A 708 -10.38 -12.28 34.14
CA ILE A 708 -10.01 -10.95 33.63
C ILE A 708 -11.25 -10.06 33.58
N GLU A 709 -12.34 -10.50 32.95
CA GLU A 709 -13.56 -9.69 32.83
C GLU A 709 -14.10 -9.26 34.21
N ASP A 710 -14.15 -10.18 35.18
CA ASP A 710 -14.68 -9.91 36.51
C ASP A 710 -13.76 -9.01 37.35
N SER A 711 -12.49 -8.89 37.01
CA SER A 711 -11.49 -8.09 37.75
C SER A 711 -11.10 -6.77 37.09
N LEU A 712 -11.64 -6.44 35.90
CA LEU A 712 -11.37 -5.17 35.23
C LEU A 712 -11.83 -3.97 36.08
N PHE A 713 -10.98 -2.94 36.11
CA PHE A 713 -11.19 -1.67 36.83
C PHE A 713 -11.50 -1.84 38.34
N LEU A 714 -11.03 -2.93 38.96
CA LEU A 714 -11.08 -3.10 40.41
C LEU A 714 -9.89 -2.44 41.10
N PRO A 715 -10.04 -2.00 42.37
CA PRO A 715 -8.92 -1.56 43.16
C PRO A 715 -7.97 -2.73 43.45
N PHE A 716 -6.67 -2.44 43.53
CA PHE A 716 -5.62 -3.44 43.66
C PHE A 716 -5.78 -4.35 44.90
N ALA A 717 -6.33 -3.81 45.98
CA ALA A 717 -6.57 -4.55 47.22
C ALA A 717 -7.63 -5.66 47.10
N ASP A 718 -8.47 -5.62 46.06
CA ASP A 718 -9.50 -6.64 45.80
C ASP A 718 -9.01 -7.75 44.86
N LEU A 719 -7.77 -7.63 44.36
CA LEU A 719 -7.20 -8.57 43.40
C LEU A 719 -6.38 -9.63 44.12
N ASN A 720 -6.66 -10.90 43.83
CA ASN A 720 -5.95 -12.04 44.41
C ASN A 720 -4.70 -12.34 43.59
N TYR A 721 -3.65 -11.54 43.78
CA TYR A 721 -2.31 -11.87 43.32
C TYR A 721 -1.53 -12.49 44.46
N ASP A 722 -1.37 -13.81 44.43
CA ASP A 722 -0.44 -14.54 45.32
C ASP A 722 1.02 -14.17 45.07
#